data_AF-A0A5J4P1T7-F1
#
_entry.id   AF-A0A5J4P1T7-F1
#
_cell.length_a   1.000
_cell.length_b   1.000
_cell.length_c   1.000
_cell.angle_alpha   90.00
_cell.angle_beta   90.00
_cell.angle_gamma   90.00
#
_symmetry.space_group_name_H-M   'P 1'
#
loop_
_entity.id
_entity.type
_entity.pdbx_description
1 polymer ?
#
loop_
_entity_poly.entity_id
_entity_poly.type
_entity_poly.pdbx_seq_one_letter_code
_entity_poly.pdbx_strand_id
1 'polypeptide(L)'
;MMNPDDTSKASVREKAQTGSIQLLYNSSQATLKALDRDETEQGGPSSALVYKATDYTSRLIPTSSQIDSDGASSYKSRDKRRSSVKIDRRIYAQQHTSSLSSISTDPDESSYTGSSSENEEEESQQRENPRERWLKPAGRATNSHGFTDFCVQKIRQASFGRREIEIAEQEMPGLVALRTRAKDDQPLKGAKVLGCTHVTAHTAVLLETLVVLGAQVRWCACNIYSTQNEVAAALAEKGYSIYAWKGESEEDFWWCVDRCINQDGWTPNVVLDDGGDLTHRLHKEHPELLSGVRGIVEESVTGVHRLYQYVKAGTLCVPAMNVSDSITKSKFDNYYLCKESIVDALKRTTDMMISGKAVLVCGYGEVGKGVSHALKGIGAFVCVTETDPVCALQACMDGYRVVKTEDVIRSVDVVITCTGNKSVITRAHMDSMKNGCVVCNMGHSNTEIDVITSFSGGSLFIPFLCLLAPISSDISAALLTYCPKLDLLNVGLHQLISQTFHLPLPSTLECMLGVYACQHQRSLQTPDLTWERVRSQVDHVIWMDGKRIVLIAEGRLANLSCSTVPSIVVSVSASTQALALIELYNAPTGRYKNDVYLLPKKMDEYVATLHLPLFNARLTDLTDEQAKYLGVNKTGPFKPSNYRY
;
A
#
# COMPACT_ATOMS: atom_id res chain seq x y z
N MET A 1 3.32 71.43 -41.20
CA MET A 1 4.18 71.42 -42.40
C MET A 1 5.36 70.48 -42.13
N MET A 2 5.56 69.50 -43.01
CA MET A 2 6.76 68.67 -43.26
C MET A 2 7.42 67.87 -42.11
N ASN A 3 7.13 66.56 -42.03
CA ASN A 3 7.90 65.40 -42.56
C ASN A 3 9.45 65.43 -42.55
N PRO A 4 10.14 64.27 -42.68
CA PRO A 4 10.78 63.50 -41.61
C PRO A 4 12.29 63.26 -41.87
N ASP A 5 12.94 62.53 -40.95
CA ASP A 5 14.18 61.75 -41.07
C ASP A 5 15.20 61.99 -39.94
N ASP A 6 15.77 60.87 -39.52
CA ASP A 6 17.01 60.70 -38.76
C ASP A 6 16.96 60.67 -37.23
N THR A 7 16.61 59.50 -36.69
CA THR A 7 17.45 58.89 -35.64
C THR A 7 17.38 57.37 -35.75
N SER A 8 18.44 56.80 -36.32
CA SER A 8 18.79 55.39 -36.27
C SER A 8 19.27 54.98 -34.87
N LYS A 9 19.00 53.70 -34.53
CA LYS A 9 19.51 52.92 -33.37
C LYS A 9 18.76 53.05 -32.03
N ALA A 10 17.59 52.40 -31.93
CA ALA A 10 17.16 51.68 -30.72
C ALA A 10 15.85 50.89 -30.95
N SER A 11 15.87 49.72 -31.61
CA SER A 11 14.82 48.68 -31.46
C SER A 11 15.14 47.38 -32.21
N VAL A 12 16.25 46.72 -31.87
CA VAL A 12 16.44 45.31 -32.24
C VAL A 12 17.00 44.57 -31.04
N ARG A 13 16.16 44.34 -30.02
CA ARG A 13 16.46 43.37 -28.95
C ARG A 13 15.25 42.81 -28.21
N GLU A 14 14.05 42.90 -28.78
CA GLU A 14 12.82 42.44 -28.11
C GLU A 14 11.93 41.52 -28.96
N LYS A 15 12.51 40.86 -29.99
CA LYS A 15 11.81 39.83 -30.79
C LYS A 15 12.55 38.51 -30.95
N ALA A 16 13.61 38.28 -30.16
CA ALA A 16 14.40 37.04 -30.24
C ALA A 16 14.19 36.06 -29.05
N GLN A 17 13.37 36.40 -28.06
CA GLN A 17 13.16 35.57 -26.86
C GLN A 17 11.85 34.77 -26.83
N THR A 18 10.94 35.00 -27.78
CA THR A 18 9.66 34.27 -27.88
C THR A 18 9.65 33.19 -28.96
N GLY A 19 10.69 33.08 -29.80
CA GLY A 19 10.80 32.04 -30.84
C GLY A 19 11.46 30.73 -30.40
N SER A 20 12.21 30.73 -29.29
CA SER A 20 12.98 29.56 -28.84
C SER A 20 12.24 28.68 -27.82
N ILE A 21 11.09 29.13 -27.30
CA ILE A 21 10.24 28.35 -26.38
C ILE A 21 9.18 27.54 -27.15
N GLN A 22 8.80 27.99 -28.36
CA GLN A 22 7.82 27.29 -29.21
C GLN A 22 8.37 26.01 -29.87
N LEU A 23 9.70 25.90 -30.02
CA LEU A 23 10.36 24.76 -30.69
C LEU A 23 10.67 23.57 -29.77
N LEU A 24 10.53 23.74 -28.45
CA LEU A 24 10.71 22.67 -27.45
C LEU A 24 9.42 21.88 -27.14
N TYR A 25 8.29 22.27 -27.73
CA TYR A 25 6.97 21.65 -27.48
C TYR A 25 6.50 20.67 -28.55
N ASN A 26 7.23 20.51 -29.66
CA ASN A 26 6.76 19.74 -30.81
C ASN A 26 7.36 18.34 -30.98
N SER A 27 8.36 17.93 -30.18
CA SER A 27 9.03 16.62 -30.36
C SER A 27 8.46 15.48 -29.50
N SER A 28 7.38 15.69 -28.75
CA SER A 28 6.77 14.66 -27.89
C SER A 28 5.26 14.48 -28.11
N GLN A 29 4.76 14.78 -29.31
CA GLN A 29 3.36 14.51 -29.68
C GLN A 29 3.18 13.04 -30.07
N ALA A 30 3.32 12.14 -29.10
CA ALA A 30 2.73 10.81 -29.19
C ALA A 30 1.34 10.90 -28.57
N THR A 31 0.30 11.02 -29.39
CA THR A 31 -1.09 10.75 -28.97
C THR A 31 -1.20 9.27 -28.59
N LEU A 32 -2.20 8.87 -27.79
CA LEU A 32 -2.40 7.45 -27.45
C LEU A 32 -2.54 6.58 -28.72
N LYS A 33 -3.06 7.17 -29.80
CA LYS A 33 -3.10 6.56 -31.15
C LYS A 33 -1.73 6.24 -31.76
N ALA A 34 -0.65 6.89 -31.32
CA ALA A 34 0.72 6.58 -31.74
C ALA A 34 1.31 5.35 -31.01
N LEU A 35 0.67 4.87 -29.92
CA LEU A 35 1.07 3.61 -29.29
C LEU A 35 0.62 2.39 -30.12
N ASP A 36 -0.51 2.51 -30.85
CA ASP A 36 -1.07 1.44 -31.69
C ASP A 36 -0.54 1.42 -33.14
N ARG A 37 -0.04 2.55 -33.67
CA ARG A 37 0.25 2.70 -35.11
C ARG A 37 1.53 2.02 -35.61
N ASP A 38 2.42 1.57 -34.73
CA ASP A 38 3.68 0.92 -35.15
C ASP A 38 3.52 -0.58 -35.48
N GLU A 39 2.34 -1.18 -35.30
CA GLU A 39 2.10 -2.61 -35.61
C GLU A 39 1.63 -2.86 -37.06
N THR A 40 1.25 -1.84 -37.84
CA THR A 40 0.63 -2.04 -39.17
C THR A 40 1.53 -1.79 -40.38
N GLU A 41 2.80 -1.42 -40.18
CA GLU A 41 3.77 -1.27 -41.27
C GLU A 41 5.02 -2.15 -41.08
N GLN A 42 4.84 -3.47 -41.08
CA GLN A 42 5.84 -4.42 -41.61
C GLN A 42 5.24 -5.83 -41.72
N GLY A 43 5.07 -6.31 -42.95
CA GLY A 43 4.52 -7.63 -43.23
C GLY A 43 5.41 -8.78 -42.77
N GLY A 44 4.86 -9.64 -41.91
CA GLY A 44 5.40 -10.95 -41.49
C GLY A 44 4.66 -11.42 -40.24
N PRO A 45 4.35 -12.72 -40.05
CA PRO A 45 3.50 -13.16 -38.95
C PRO A 45 4.31 -13.14 -37.65
N SER A 46 4.27 -12.02 -36.93
CA SER A 46 4.76 -11.93 -35.56
C SER A 46 3.56 -11.98 -34.62
N SER A 47 3.38 -13.10 -33.94
CA SER A 47 2.41 -13.22 -32.86
C SER A 47 2.76 -12.23 -31.75
N ALA A 48 1.89 -11.26 -31.46
CA ALA A 48 1.97 -10.50 -30.22
C ALA A 48 1.95 -11.48 -29.05
N LEU A 49 3.11 -11.66 -28.41
CA LEU A 49 3.26 -12.55 -27.26
C LEU A 49 2.59 -11.87 -26.05
N VAL A 50 1.33 -12.24 -25.84
CA VAL A 50 0.59 -11.97 -24.60
C VAL A 50 1.19 -12.86 -23.51
N TYR A 51 1.87 -12.24 -22.54
CA TYR A 51 2.56 -12.99 -21.48
C TYR A 51 1.66 -13.16 -20.25
N LYS A 52 1.41 -14.42 -19.89
CA LYS A 52 0.84 -14.81 -18.60
C LYS A 52 1.88 -14.62 -17.51
N ALA A 53 1.46 -14.15 -16.33
CA ALA A 53 2.31 -14.21 -15.17
C ALA A 53 2.59 -15.68 -14.81
N THR A 54 3.86 -16.04 -14.65
CA THR A 54 4.26 -17.43 -14.37
C THR A 54 3.97 -17.84 -12.93
N ASP A 55 3.56 -19.10 -12.77
CA ASP A 55 3.20 -19.78 -11.53
C ASP A 55 4.20 -19.56 -10.37
N TYR A 56 3.68 -19.18 -9.20
CA TYR A 56 4.45 -18.91 -7.96
C TYR A 56 5.11 -20.18 -7.36
N THR A 57 4.98 -21.33 -8.00
CA THR A 57 5.35 -22.66 -7.49
C THR A 57 6.58 -23.29 -8.13
N SER A 58 7.24 -22.64 -9.11
CA SER A 58 8.46 -23.19 -9.73
C SER A 58 9.76 -23.01 -8.92
N ARG A 59 9.68 -22.60 -7.65
CA ARG A 59 10.85 -22.46 -6.75
C ARG A 59 11.31 -23.74 -6.05
N LEU A 60 10.84 -24.93 -6.46
CA LEU A 60 11.32 -26.18 -5.90
C LEU A 60 11.42 -27.26 -6.99
N ILE A 61 12.65 -27.60 -7.40
CA ILE A 61 12.94 -28.88 -8.06
C ILE A 61 14.04 -29.59 -7.25
N PRO A 62 13.90 -30.91 -6.99
CA PRO A 62 14.71 -31.64 -6.03
C PRO A 62 15.90 -32.41 -6.64
N THR A 63 16.70 -32.99 -5.73
CA THR A 63 17.61 -34.14 -5.84
C THR A 63 19.06 -33.96 -6.34
N SER A 64 19.97 -34.10 -5.37
CA SER A 64 21.17 -34.96 -5.36
C SER A 64 21.90 -35.30 -6.67
N SER A 65 23.18 -34.97 -6.73
CA SER A 65 24.25 -35.93 -7.07
C SER A 65 25.62 -35.39 -6.63
N GLN A 66 26.41 -36.29 -6.02
CA GLN A 66 27.82 -36.12 -5.68
C GLN A 66 28.67 -36.01 -6.96
N ILE A 67 29.79 -35.29 -6.89
CA ILE A 67 31.12 -35.70 -7.37
C ILE A 67 32.17 -34.72 -6.82
N ASP A 68 33.22 -35.29 -6.24
CA ASP A 68 34.43 -34.69 -5.70
C ASP A 68 35.29 -33.96 -6.76
N SER A 69 36.05 -32.95 -6.34
CA SER A 69 37.53 -33.05 -6.31
C SER A 69 38.22 -31.71 -6.02
N ASP A 70 39.11 -31.82 -5.04
CA ASP A 70 40.27 -31.03 -4.65
C ASP A 70 40.82 -29.95 -5.61
N GLY A 71 41.18 -28.82 -5.00
CA GLY A 71 41.98 -27.76 -5.63
C GLY A 71 42.46 -26.71 -4.64
N ALA A 72 43.20 -27.12 -3.60
CA ALA A 72 43.89 -26.22 -2.68
C ALA A 72 45.24 -25.77 -3.26
N SER A 73 45.48 -24.45 -3.35
CA SER A 73 46.81 -23.82 -3.27
C SER A 73 46.63 -22.29 -3.28
N SER A 74 46.66 -21.62 -2.12
CA SER A 74 47.87 -21.00 -1.56
C SER A 74 48.57 -20.03 -2.52
N TYR A 75 48.35 -18.72 -2.35
CA TYR A 75 49.42 -17.73 -2.51
C TYR A 75 49.28 -16.60 -1.48
N LYS A 76 50.43 -16.31 -0.88
CA LYS A 76 50.65 -15.54 0.33
C LYS A 76 50.49 -14.03 0.14
N SER A 77 49.98 -13.42 1.21
CA SER A 77 50.29 -12.09 1.76
C SER A 77 51.42 -11.31 1.10
N ARG A 78 51.13 -10.05 0.72
CA ARG A 78 52.16 -9.04 0.54
C ARG A 78 51.66 -7.69 1.06
N ASP A 79 52.25 -7.32 2.19
CA ASP A 79 51.98 -6.14 2.99
C ASP A 79 52.79 -4.92 2.48
N LYS A 80 52.24 -3.73 2.72
CA LYS A 80 52.87 -2.38 2.73
C LYS A 80 53.44 -1.80 1.43
N ARG A 81 52.75 -0.78 0.91
CA ARG A 81 53.35 0.54 0.59
C ARG A 81 52.40 1.68 0.95
N ARG A 82 52.76 2.41 2.01
CA ARG A 82 52.27 3.76 2.34
C ARG A 82 52.85 4.75 1.32
N SER A 83 52.00 5.56 0.70
CA SER A 83 52.39 6.85 0.13
C SER A 83 51.47 7.92 0.71
N SER A 84 52.06 8.75 1.56
CA SER A 84 51.49 9.94 2.17
C SER A 84 51.31 11.04 1.11
N VAL A 85 50.07 11.47 0.89
CA VAL A 85 49.78 12.73 0.19
C VAL A 85 49.45 13.80 1.24
N LYS A 86 50.23 14.87 1.22
CA LYS A 86 50.07 16.07 2.05
C LYS A 86 48.83 16.82 1.58
N ILE A 87 47.87 17.07 2.47
CA ILE A 87 46.76 18.00 2.25
C ILE A 87 47.13 19.34 2.87
N ASP A 88 47.11 20.35 2.03
CA ASP A 88 47.43 21.74 2.33
C ASP A 88 46.31 22.37 3.18
N ARG A 89 46.64 22.79 4.41
CA ARG A 89 45.72 23.49 5.32
C ARG A 89 45.62 24.95 4.87
N ARG A 90 44.60 25.28 4.08
CA ARG A 90 44.16 26.67 3.93
C ARG A 90 43.03 26.98 4.91
N ILE A 91 43.37 27.95 5.74
CA ILE A 91 42.63 28.63 6.79
C ILE A 91 41.35 29.23 6.20
N TYR A 92 40.18 28.84 6.71
CA TYR A 92 39.00 29.71 6.69
C TYR A 92 38.79 30.19 8.13
N ALA A 93 39.17 31.44 8.34
CA ALA A 93 38.99 32.14 9.60
C ALA A 93 37.49 32.37 9.84
N GLN A 94 37.05 31.99 11.02
CA GLN A 94 35.78 32.39 11.61
C GLN A 94 35.72 33.93 11.69
N GLN A 95 34.67 34.52 11.14
CA GLN A 95 34.18 35.81 11.62
C GLN A 95 32.88 35.55 12.38
N HIS A 96 33.01 35.57 13.71
CA HIS A 96 31.91 35.75 14.62
C HIS A 96 31.35 37.16 14.44
N THR A 97 30.12 37.28 13.97
CA THR A 97 29.28 38.46 14.24
C THR A 97 28.15 38.01 15.16
N SER A 98 28.32 38.32 16.44
CA SER A 98 27.30 38.22 17.47
C SER A 98 26.20 39.24 17.22
N SER A 99 25.01 38.77 16.85
CA SER A 99 23.78 39.56 16.96
C SER A 99 22.98 39.01 18.12
N LEU A 100 23.20 39.61 19.30
CA LEU A 100 22.32 39.53 20.46
C LEU A 100 21.00 40.23 20.09
N SER A 101 19.90 39.49 19.96
CA SER A 101 18.57 40.10 20.01
C SER A 101 18.10 40.09 21.46
N SER A 102 18.14 41.27 22.06
CA SER A 102 17.54 41.63 23.33
C SER A 102 16.06 41.25 23.38
N ILE A 103 15.68 40.57 24.46
CA ILE A 103 14.29 40.35 24.84
C ILE A 103 13.72 41.70 25.29
N SER A 104 12.65 42.16 24.63
CA SER A 104 11.84 43.29 25.07
C SER A 104 10.48 42.77 25.46
N THR A 105 10.24 42.73 26.76
CA THR A 105 8.92 42.64 27.38
C THR A 105 8.22 43.99 27.22
N ASP A 106 7.07 44.00 26.57
CA ASP A 106 5.91 44.82 26.96
C ASP A 106 4.61 44.14 26.49
N PRO A 107 3.48 44.36 27.18
CA PRO A 107 2.33 43.47 27.17
C PRO A 107 1.17 44.07 26.38
N ASP A 108 0.78 43.41 25.28
CA ASP A 108 -0.52 43.66 24.64
C ASP A 108 -1.39 42.40 24.79
N GLU A 109 -2.34 42.51 25.72
CA GLU A 109 -3.49 41.62 25.85
C GLU A 109 -4.40 41.81 24.61
N SER A 110 -4.34 40.86 23.68
CA SER A 110 -5.48 40.58 22.80
C SER A 110 -6.00 39.18 23.12
N SER A 111 -6.74 39.10 24.21
CA SER A 111 -7.54 37.95 24.60
C SER A 111 -8.63 37.71 23.55
N TYR A 112 -8.44 36.66 22.75
CA TYR A 112 -9.45 36.15 21.82
C TYR A 112 -10.52 35.40 22.61
N THR A 113 -11.39 36.14 23.32
CA THR A 113 -12.61 35.58 23.89
C THR A 113 -13.65 35.46 22.79
N GLY A 114 -13.56 34.39 22.00
CA GLY A 114 -14.65 33.93 21.15
C GLY A 114 -15.75 33.36 22.04
N SER A 115 -16.80 34.15 22.24
CA SER A 115 -17.99 33.78 22.99
C SER A 115 -18.66 32.56 22.34
N SER A 116 -18.71 31.47 23.09
CA SER A 116 -19.42 30.24 22.76
C SER A 116 -20.91 30.45 23.00
N SER A 117 -21.68 30.68 21.92
CA SER A 117 -23.15 30.57 21.99
C SER A 117 -23.81 30.19 20.65
N GLU A 118 -23.06 29.56 19.73
CA GLU A 118 -23.63 28.95 18.50
C GLU A 118 -23.35 27.42 18.41
N ASN A 119 -22.72 26.82 19.43
CA ASN A 119 -22.20 25.45 19.37
C ASN A 119 -23.15 24.35 19.89
N GLU A 120 -24.36 24.66 20.34
CA GLU A 120 -25.26 23.61 20.85
C GLU A 120 -26.01 22.87 19.73
N GLU A 121 -26.21 23.48 18.55
CA GLU A 121 -26.80 22.80 17.41
C GLU A 121 -25.77 21.98 16.59
N GLU A 122 -24.49 22.38 16.58
CA GLU A 122 -23.44 21.72 15.79
C GLU A 122 -22.92 20.41 16.41
N GLU A 123 -22.94 20.25 17.74
CA GLU A 123 -22.57 18.99 18.40
C GLU A 123 -23.62 17.89 18.22
N SER A 124 -24.89 18.24 18.01
CA SER A 124 -25.96 17.26 17.78
C SER A 124 -25.82 16.52 16.44
N GLN A 125 -25.22 17.16 15.44
CA GLN A 125 -24.92 16.56 14.12
C GLN A 125 -23.61 15.77 14.09
N GLN A 126 -22.83 15.74 15.17
CA GLN A 126 -21.58 14.96 15.24
C GLN A 126 -21.80 13.46 15.48
N ARG A 127 -23.01 13.02 15.86
CA ARG A 127 -23.28 11.62 16.24
C ARG A 127 -24.11 10.80 15.26
N GLU A 128 -24.67 11.39 14.21
CA GLU A 128 -25.51 10.61 13.28
C GLU A 128 -24.63 9.85 12.28
N ASN A 129 -24.77 8.52 12.25
CA ASN A 129 -24.07 7.67 11.29
C ASN A 129 -24.54 8.03 9.85
N PRO A 130 -23.64 8.28 8.89
CA PRO A 130 -24.01 8.66 7.52
C PRO A 130 -24.96 7.68 6.83
N ARG A 131 -24.82 6.38 7.07
CA ARG A 131 -25.70 5.33 6.55
C ARG A 131 -27.12 5.48 7.10
N GLU A 132 -27.25 5.64 8.42
CA GLU A 132 -28.57 5.82 9.07
C GLU A 132 -29.30 7.04 8.52
N ARG A 133 -28.55 8.14 8.31
CA ARG A 133 -29.06 9.35 7.66
C ARG A 133 -29.51 9.08 6.23
N TRP A 134 -28.72 8.33 5.45
CA TRP A 134 -29.01 8.04 4.05
C TRP A 134 -30.23 7.12 3.86
N LEU A 135 -30.46 6.20 4.78
CA LEU A 135 -31.61 5.28 4.76
C LEU A 135 -32.96 6.01 4.96
N LYS A 136 -32.95 7.22 5.54
CA LYS A 136 -34.13 8.09 5.68
C LYS A 136 -34.30 8.91 4.39
N PRO A 137 -35.37 8.73 3.58
CA PRO A 137 -35.51 9.45 2.30
C PRO A 137 -35.48 10.97 2.43
N ALA A 138 -36.07 11.53 3.51
CA ALA A 138 -36.06 12.96 3.80
C ALA A 138 -34.74 13.46 4.43
N GLY A 139 -33.85 12.55 4.85
CA GLY A 139 -32.58 12.86 5.51
C GLY A 139 -31.35 12.73 4.61
N ARG A 140 -31.51 12.27 3.36
CA ARG A 140 -30.38 12.13 2.42
C ARG A 140 -29.72 13.48 2.19
N ALA A 141 -28.39 13.49 2.26
CA ALA A 141 -27.62 14.67 1.91
C ALA A 141 -27.79 14.96 0.42
N THR A 142 -27.95 16.25 0.11
CA THR A 142 -28.08 16.75 -1.25
C THR A 142 -26.95 17.75 -1.49
N ASN A 143 -26.29 17.66 -2.64
CA ASN A 143 -25.29 18.67 -3.03
C ASN A 143 -25.95 19.95 -3.56
N SER A 144 -25.17 20.98 -3.91
CA SER A 144 -25.75 22.24 -4.43
C SER A 144 -26.51 22.11 -5.75
N HIS A 145 -26.36 20.99 -6.47
CA HIS A 145 -26.98 20.70 -7.75
C HIS A 145 -28.19 19.74 -7.67
N GLY A 146 -28.63 19.36 -6.46
CA GLY A 146 -29.76 18.44 -6.29
C GLY A 146 -29.41 16.95 -6.43
N PHE A 147 -28.13 16.59 -6.57
CA PHE A 147 -27.68 15.20 -6.61
C PHE A 147 -27.71 14.60 -5.20
N THR A 148 -28.13 13.34 -5.08
CA THR A 148 -28.31 12.64 -3.79
C THR A 148 -27.72 11.22 -3.77
N ASP A 149 -27.12 10.79 -4.88
CA ASP A 149 -26.59 9.44 -5.05
C ASP A 149 -25.16 9.32 -4.50
N PHE A 150 -24.99 9.62 -3.22
CA PHE A 150 -23.74 9.52 -2.47
C PHE A 150 -24.01 9.36 -0.97
N CYS A 151 -23.02 8.90 -0.21
CA CYS A 151 -23.05 8.85 1.25
C CYS A 151 -21.67 9.25 1.81
N VAL A 152 -21.60 10.43 2.43
CA VAL A 152 -20.38 11.02 2.99
C VAL A 152 -20.67 11.64 4.36
N GLN A 153 -19.64 11.91 5.16
CA GLN A 153 -19.80 12.46 6.52
C GLN A 153 -20.54 13.81 6.52
N LYS A 154 -19.96 14.85 5.90
CA LYS A 154 -20.48 16.23 5.89
C LYS A 154 -20.25 16.90 4.54
N ILE A 155 -21.31 17.06 3.74
CA ILE A 155 -21.23 17.70 2.41
C ILE A 155 -20.70 19.16 2.47
N ARG A 156 -20.95 19.87 3.57
CA ARG A 156 -20.48 21.25 3.78
C ARG A 156 -18.94 21.40 3.79
N GLN A 157 -18.19 20.30 3.95
CA GLN A 157 -16.72 20.32 3.91
C GLN A 157 -16.14 20.34 2.48
N ALA A 158 -16.99 20.31 1.45
CA ALA A 158 -16.57 20.23 0.05
C ALA A 158 -15.60 21.33 -0.39
N SER A 159 -15.76 22.57 0.09
CA SER A 159 -14.86 23.68 -0.26
C SER A 159 -13.45 23.53 0.35
N PHE A 160 -13.34 22.91 1.52
CA PHE A 160 -12.05 22.57 2.12
C PHE A 160 -11.40 21.42 1.36
N GLY A 161 -12.14 20.34 1.09
CA GLY A 161 -11.62 19.21 0.32
C GLY A 161 -11.20 19.60 -1.10
N ARG A 162 -11.88 20.54 -1.75
CA ARG A 162 -11.47 21.05 -3.08
C ARG A 162 -10.07 21.67 -3.05
N ARG A 163 -9.74 22.42 -2.00
CA ARG A 163 -8.39 23.01 -1.84
C ARG A 163 -7.32 21.94 -1.64
N GLU A 164 -7.63 20.88 -0.88
CA GLU A 164 -6.72 19.73 -0.73
C GLU A 164 -6.48 19.01 -2.07
N ILE A 165 -7.53 18.83 -2.88
CA ILE A 165 -7.42 18.26 -4.23
C ILE A 165 -6.53 19.13 -5.12
N GLU A 166 -6.72 20.45 -5.11
CA GLU A 166 -5.90 21.39 -5.90
C GLU A 166 -4.41 21.33 -5.53
N ILE A 167 -4.08 21.16 -4.24
CA ILE A 167 -2.70 20.93 -3.78
C ILE A 167 -2.17 19.60 -4.32
N ALA A 168 -2.97 18.53 -4.21
CA ALA A 168 -2.57 17.22 -4.73
C ALA A 168 -2.35 17.25 -6.25
N GLU A 169 -3.17 17.96 -7.01
CA GLU A 169 -3.01 18.10 -8.47
C GLU A 169 -1.65 18.72 -8.86
N GLN A 170 -1.19 19.73 -8.11
CA GLN A 170 0.10 20.37 -8.37
C GLN A 170 1.28 19.40 -8.13
N GLU A 171 1.13 18.51 -7.15
CA GLU A 171 2.15 17.52 -6.77
C GLU A 171 1.99 16.16 -7.47
N MET A 172 1.06 16.04 -8.43
CA MET A 172 0.86 14.85 -9.28
C MET A 172 1.07 15.15 -10.78
N PRO A 173 2.23 15.70 -11.18
CA PRO A 173 2.45 16.21 -12.53
C PRO A 173 2.37 15.12 -13.61
N GLY A 174 2.73 13.87 -13.28
CA GLY A 174 2.68 12.78 -14.26
C GLY A 174 1.25 12.41 -14.64
N LEU A 175 0.36 12.33 -13.65
CA LEU A 175 -1.06 12.06 -13.89
C LEU A 175 -1.75 13.24 -14.58
N VAL A 176 -1.44 14.48 -14.19
CA VAL A 176 -1.96 15.68 -14.87
C VAL A 176 -1.45 15.76 -16.31
N ALA A 177 -0.20 15.40 -16.58
CA ALA A 177 0.33 15.32 -17.93
C ALA A 177 -0.38 14.24 -18.77
N LEU A 178 -0.67 13.07 -18.19
CA LEU A 178 -1.48 12.04 -18.84
C LEU A 178 -2.88 12.59 -19.18
N ARG A 179 -3.54 13.21 -18.20
CA ARG A 179 -4.86 13.83 -18.35
C ARG A 179 -4.87 14.81 -19.52
N THR A 180 -3.93 15.75 -19.55
CA THR A 180 -3.84 16.78 -20.61
C THR A 180 -3.58 16.16 -21.98
N ARG A 181 -2.70 15.15 -22.08
CA ARG A 181 -2.35 14.52 -23.37
C ARG A 181 -3.49 13.67 -23.95
N ALA A 182 -4.26 13.01 -23.10
CA ALA A 182 -5.28 12.04 -23.51
C ALA A 182 -6.71 12.60 -23.50
N LYS A 183 -6.92 13.83 -23.00
CA LYS A 183 -8.24 14.45 -22.88
C LYS A 183 -9.02 14.45 -24.20
N ASP A 184 -8.41 14.86 -25.30
CA ASP A 184 -9.15 15.01 -26.56
C ASP A 184 -9.50 13.66 -27.22
N ASP A 185 -8.72 12.61 -26.92
CA ASP A 185 -8.97 11.26 -27.43
C ASP A 185 -10.13 10.56 -26.71
N GLN A 186 -10.47 10.99 -25.49
CA GLN A 186 -11.52 10.38 -24.64
C GLN A 186 -11.41 8.84 -24.59
N PRO A 187 -10.25 8.26 -24.23
CA PRO A 187 -10.00 6.82 -24.34
C PRO A 187 -10.87 5.95 -23.43
N LEU A 188 -11.55 6.53 -22.45
CA LEU A 188 -12.46 5.84 -21.55
C LEU A 188 -13.93 6.19 -21.83
N LYS A 189 -14.25 6.76 -23.01
CA LYS A 189 -15.62 7.10 -23.37
C LYS A 189 -16.54 5.88 -23.31
N GLY A 190 -17.47 5.89 -22.36
CA GLY A 190 -18.41 4.78 -22.13
C GLY A 190 -17.92 3.74 -21.13
N ALA A 191 -16.71 3.91 -20.57
CA ALA A 191 -16.27 3.13 -19.42
C ALA A 191 -17.13 3.51 -18.20
N LYS A 192 -17.54 2.50 -17.46
CA LYS A 192 -18.28 2.58 -16.20
C LYS A 192 -17.38 1.93 -15.15
N VAL A 193 -16.51 2.74 -14.58
CA VAL A 193 -15.47 2.32 -13.65
C VAL A 193 -16.08 2.22 -12.26
N LEU A 194 -15.97 1.03 -11.68
CA LEU A 194 -16.29 0.79 -10.27
C LEU A 194 -14.99 0.75 -9.48
N GLY A 195 -14.83 1.70 -8.56
CA GLY A 195 -13.61 1.90 -7.80
C GLY A 195 -13.77 1.54 -6.32
N CYS A 196 -12.80 0.81 -5.78
CA CYS A 196 -12.64 0.57 -4.35
C CYS A 196 -11.18 0.81 -3.97
N THR A 197 -10.88 2.01 -3.46
CA THR A 197 -9.53 2.43 -3.07
C THR A 197 -9.61 3.35 -1.86
N HIS A 198 -8.47 3.75 -1.29
CA HIS A 198 -8.48 4.83 -0.30
C HIS A 198 -9.11 6.10 -0.89
N VAL A 199 -9.98 6.80 -0.15
CA VAL A 199 -10.62 8.05 -0.60
C VAL A 199 -9.84 9.25 -0.06
N THR A 200 -8.83 9.68 -0.82
CA THR A 200 -7.91 10.78 -0.48
C THR A 200 -7.87 11.82 -1.59
N ALA A 201 -7.24 12.97 -1.32
CA ALA A 201 -7.03 14.03 -2.31
C ALA A 201 -6.37 13.48 -3.59
N HIS A 202 -5.39 12.58 -3.46
CA HIS A 202 -4.73 11.93 -4.60
C HIS A 202 -5.67 11.05 -5.42
N THR A 203 -6.51 10.24 -4.76
CA THR A 203 -7.53 9.43 -5.43
C THR A 203 -8.56 10.31 -6.14
N ALA A 204 -8.90 11.46 -5.58
CA ALA A 204 -9.76 12.42 -6.25
C ALA A 204 -9.15 12.92 -7.56
N VAL A 205 -7.83 13.19 -7.61
CA VAL A 205 -7.13 13.53 -8.87
C VAL A 205 -7.19 12.38 -9.89
N LEU A 206 -7.05 11.13 -9.46
CA LEU A 206 -7.23 9.95 -10.31
C LEU A 206 -8.66 9.88 -10.85
N LEU A 207 -9.66 9.95 -9.98
CA LEU A 207 -11.07 9.88 -10.33
C LEU A 207 -11.44 10.97 -11.34
N GLU A 208 -11.07 12.22 -11.06
CA GLU A 208 -11.31 13.34 -11.97
C GLU A 208 -10.55 13.18 -13.29
N THR A 209 -9.37 12.55 -13.28
CA THR A 209 -8.67 12.17 -14.51
C THR A 209 -9.47 11.17 -15.32
N LEU A 210 -9.96 10.07 -14.73
CA LEU A 210 -10.75 9.06 -15.42
C LEU A 210 -12.01 9.66 -16.05
N VAL A 211 -12.69 10.56 -15.33
CA VAL A 211 -13.86 11.28 -15.83
C VAL A 211 -13.50 12.21 -16.98
N VAL A 212 -12.41 12.97 -16.87
CA VAL A 212 -11.90 13.81 -17.97
C VAL A 212 -11.54 12.98 -19.19
N LEU A 213 -11.15 11.71 -19.03
CA LEU A 213 -10.87 10.78 -20.12
C LEU A 213 -12.12 10.07 -20.69
N GLY A 214 -13.31 10.38 -20.15
CA GLY A 214 -14.61 9.93 -20.68
C GLY A 214 -15.33 8.87 -19.86
N ALA A 215 -14.79 8.47 -18.71
CA ALA A 215 -15.39 7.47 -17.84
C ALA A 215 -16.55 8.03 -17.01
N GLN A 216 -17.50 7.16 -16.66
CA GLN A 216 -18.39 7.32 -15.51
C GLN A 216 -17.80 6.53 -14.34
N VAL A 217 -17.93 7.07 -13.13
CA VAL A 217 -17.30 6.50 -11.94
C VAL A 217 -18.29 6.37 -10.80
N ARG A 218 -18.16 5.28 -10.04
CA ARG A 218 -18.75 5.11 -8.71
C ARG A 218 -17.64 4.60 -7.79
N TRP A 219 -17.58 5.11 -6.56
CA TRP A 219 -16.44 4.86 -5.67
C TRP A 219 -16.85 4.56 -4.23
N CYS A 220 -16.15 3.62 -3.61
CA CYS A 220 -16.17 3.36 -2.17
C CYS A 220 -14.75 3.28 -1.61
N ALA A 221 -14.61 3.39 -0.28
CA ALA A 221 -13.34 3.21 0.38
C ALA A 221 -12.94 1.72 0.43
N CYS A 222 -11.64 1.41 0.36
CA CYS A 222 -11.11 0.06 0.65
C CYS A 222 -10.68 -0.11 2.12
N ASN A 223 -10.76 0.95 2.94
CA ASN A 223 -10.42 0.88 4.36
C ASN A 223 -11.20 1.90 5.20
N ILE A 224 -11.77 1.41 6.29
CA ILE A 224 -12.66 2.15 7.20
C ILE A 224 -12.08 3.43 7.82
N TYR A 225 -10.76 3.61 7.85
CA TYR A 225 -10.12 4.80 8.43
C TYR A 225 -9.40 5.70 7.42
N SER A 226 -9.31 5.25 6.18
CA SER A 226 -8.49 5.91 5.15
C SER A 226 -9.15 7.12 4.49
N THR A 227 -10.48 7.24 4.60
CA THR A 227 -11.23 8.32 3.97
C THR A 227 -10.88 9.68 4.56
N GLN A 228 -10.57 10.63 3.68
CA GLN A 228 -10.55 12.06 3.96
C GLN A 228 -11.95 12.62 3.73
N ASN A 229 -12.68 12.90 4.82
CA ASN A 229 -14.11 13.25 4.78
C ASN A 229 -14.39 14.48 3.92
N GLU A 230 -13.54 15.48 4.02
CA GLU A 230 -13.57 16.70 3.23
C GLU A 230 -13.40 16.43 1.73
N VAL A 231 -12.53 15.50 1.35
CA VAL A 231 -12.31 15.11 -0.04
C VAL A 231 -13.50 14.31 -0.57
N ALA A 232 -14.02 13.37 0.22
CA ALA A 232 -15.25 12.65 -0.12
C ALA A 232 -16.41 13.63 -0.37
N ALA A 233 -16.54 14.66 0.48
CA ALA A 233 -17.51 15.74 0.29
C ALA A 233 -17.26 16.55 -0.99
N ALA A 234 -16.01 16.88 -1.32
CA ALA A 234 -15.66 17.62 -2.53
C ALA A 234 -15.96 16.85 -3.82
N LEU A 235 -15.81 15.53 -3.79
CA LEU A 235 -16.19 14.63 -4.89
C LEU A 235 -17.71 14.50 -5.03
N ALA A 236 -18.43 14.30 -3.91
CA ALA A 236 -19.89 14.26 -3.90
C ALA A 236 -20.51 15.58 -4.37
N GLU A 237 -19.92 16.72 -3.99
CA GLU A 237 -20.35 18.04 -4.43
C GLU A 237 -20.23 18.24 -5.95
N LYS A 238 -19.20 17.64 -6.58
CA LYS A 238 -19.07 17.60 -8.04
C LYS A 238 -20.06 16.67 -8.76
N GLY A 239 -20.83 15.87 -8.01
CA GLY A 239 -21.80 14.93 -8.56
C GLY A 239 -21.25 13.53 -8.83
N TYR A 240 -20.17 13.13 -8.14
CA TYR A 240 -19.68 11.76 -8.18
C TYR A 240 -20.36 10.90 -7.11
N SER A 241 -20.71 9.65 -7.46
CA SER A 241 -21.29 8.71 -6.49
C SER A 241 -20.21 8.14 -5.58
N ILE A 242 -20.03 8.76 -4.42
CA ILE A 242 -19.05 8.38 -3.40
C ILE A 242 -19.77 7.83 -2.17
N TYR A 243 -19.41 6.62 -1.74
CA TYR A 243 -19.88 5.99 -0.51
C TYR A 243 -18.69 5.72 0.39
N ALA A 244 -18.34 6.70 1.21
CA ALA A 244 -17.18 6.62 2.08
C ALA A 244 -17.20 7.69 3.18
N TRP A 245 -16.81 7.31 4.38
CA TRP A 245 -16.45 8.25 5.47
C TRP A 245 -15.37 7.65 6.37
N LYS A 246 -14.72 8.51 7.14
CA LYS A 246 -13.73 8.07 8.12
C LYS A 246 -14.42 7.49 9.34
N GLY A 247 -13.98 6.31 9.77
CA GLY A 247 -14.52 5.61 10.94
C GLY A 247 -15.78 4.80 10.62
N GLU A 248 -15.86 4.21 9.43
CA GLU A 248 -16.87 3.21 9.11
C GLU A 248 -16.81 2.03 10.09
N SER A 249 -17.95 1.44 10.42
CA SER A 249 -17.99 0.09 10.98
C SER A 249 -17.79 -0.95 9.87
N GLU A 250 -17.45 -2.19 10.21
CA GLU A 250 -17.36 -3.28 9.22
C GLU A 250 -18.68 -3.47 8.44
N GLU A 251 -19.82 -3.32 9.12
CA GLU A 251 -21.13 -3.40 8.46
C GLU A 251 -21.36 -2.25 7.47
N ASP A 252 -20.89 -1.05 7.83
CA ASP A 252 -21.01 0.13 6.98
C ASP A 252 -20.09 0.04 5.76
N PHE A 253 -18.89 -0.50 5.93
CA PHE A 253 -17.94 -0.75 4.86
C PHE A 253 -18.56 -1.62 3.76
N TRP A 254 -19.07 -2.81 4.12
CA TRP A 254 -19.72 -3.70 3.15
C TRP A 254 -20.99 -3.09 2.56
N TRP A 255 -21.74 -2.31 3.35
CA TRP A 255 -22.87 -1.56 2.82
C TRP A 255 -22.45 -0.52 1.77
N CYS A 256 -21.33 0.19 1.97
CA CYS A 256 -20.79 1.13 1.00
C CYS A 256 -20.39 0.42 -0.30
N VAL A 257 -19.71 -0.73 -0.21
CA VAL A 257 -19.36 -1.57 -1.37
C VAL A 257 -20.61 -1.98 -2.14
N ASP A 258 -21.64 -2.50 -1.45
CA ASP A 258 -22.88 -2.95 -2.07
C ASP A 258 -23.65 -1.80 -2.74
N ARG A 259 -23.65 -0.61 -2.14
CA ARG A 259 -24.28 0.59 -2.73
C ARG A 259 -23.50 1.14 -3.92
N CYS A 260 -22.19 0.99 -3.90
CA CYS A 260 -21.33 1.33 -5.01
C CYS A 260 -21.64 0.43 -6.22
N ILE A 261 -21.79 -0.88 -6.00
CA ILE A 261 -22.15 -1.88 -7.02
C ILE A 261 -23.59 -1.69 -7.53
N ASN A 262 -24.56 -1.63 -6.62
CA ASN A 262 -25.97 -1.78 -6.94
C ASN A 262 -26.65 -0.43 -7.19
N GLN A 263 -26.73 -0.04 -8.46
CA GLN A 263 -27.50 1.13 -8.92
C GLN A 263 -28.37 0.78 -10.13
N ASP A 264 -29.66 1.11 -10.04
CA ASP A 264 -30.62 0.87 -11.12
C ASP A 264 -30.18 1.58 -12.42
N GLY A 265 -30.08 0.80 -13.50
CA GLY A 265 -29.67 1.31 -14.82
C GLY A 265 -28.18 1.60 -14.99
N TRP A 266 -27.34 1.29 -13.98
CA TRP A 266 -25.90 1.43 -14.07
C TRP A 266 -25.19 0.11 -13.80
N THR A 267 -24.51 -0.43 -14.82
CA THR A 267 -23.74 -1.67 -14.71
C THR A 267 -22.26 -1.38 -14.95
N PRO A 268 -21.36 -1.84 -14.05
CA PRO A 268 -19.93 -1.62 -14.23
C PRO A 268 -19.40 -2.41 -15.43
N ASN A 269 -18.39 -1.86 -16.11
CA ASN A 269 -17.70 -2.58 -17.19
C ASN A 269 -16.18 -2.61 -17.04
N VAL A 270 -15.61 -1.92 -16.05
CA VAL A 270 -14.21 -2.08 -15.62
C VAL A 270 -14.16 -1.86 -14.10
N VAL A 271 -13.27 -2.57 -13.42
CA VAL A 271 -13.08 -2.48 -11.96
C VAL A 271 -11.68 -1.96 -11.66
N LEU A 272 -11.57 -1.06 -10.69
CA LEU A 272 -10.31 -0.68 -10.05
C LEU A 272 -10.40 -1.01 -8.57
N ASP A 273 -9.52 -1.88 -8.09
CA ASP A 273 -9.56 -2.43 -6.74
C ASP A 273 -8.20 -2.32 -6.06
N ASP A 274 -8.23 -2.14 -4.74
CA ASP A 274 -7.08 -2.03 -3.86
C ASP A 274 -7.37 -2.85 -2.60
N GLY A 275 -6.95 -4.12 -2.64
CA GLY A 275 -7.15 -5.09 -1.57
C GLY A 275 -7.94 -6.33 -2.02
N GLY A 276 -8.67 -6.22 -3.13
CA GLY A 276 -9.45 -7.31 -3.71
C GLY A 276 -10.82 -7.52 -3.06
N ASP A 277 -11.29 -6.61 -2.20
CA ASP A 277 -12.58 -6.76 -1.50
C ASP A 277 -13.77 -6.51 -2.42
N LEU A 278 -13.69 -5.50 -3.29
CA LEU A 278 -14.72 -5.23 -4.29
C LEU A 278 -14.80 -6.38 -5.30
N THR A 279 -13.66 -6.86 -5.77
CA THR A 279 -13.54 -8.02 -6.64
C THR A 279 -14.11 -9.27 -5.97
N HIS A 280 -13.80 -9.49 -4.69
CA HIS A 280 -14.36 -10.62 -3.94
C HIS A 280 -15.88 -10.54 -3.85
N ARG A 281 -16.42 -9.35 -3.55
CA ARG A 281 -17.87 -9.10 -3.48
C ARG A 281 -18.55 -9.40 -4.81
N LEU A 282 -18.00 -8.91 -5.92
CA LEU A 282 -18.49 -9.19 -7.28
C LEU A 282 -18.48 -10.69 -7.60
N HIS A 283 -17.40 -11.39 -7.25
CA HIS A 283 -17.29 -12.84 -7.46
C HIS A 283 -18.31 -13.66 -6.67
N LYS A 284 -18.62 -13.24 -5.43
CA LYS A 284 -19.46 -14.01 -4.50
C LYS A 284 -20.94 -13.71 -4.65
N GLU A 285 -21.30 -12.45 -4.83
CA GLU A 285 -22.69 -12.00 -4.71
C GLU A 285 -23.26 -11.46 -6.02
N HIS A 286 -22.40 -11.06 -6.96
CA HIS A 286 -22.82 -10.46 -8.24
C HIS A 286 -22.12 -11.08 -9.47
N PRO A 287 -22.10 -12.42 -9.62
CA PRO A 287 -21.42 -13.09 -10.73
C PRO A 287 -21.97 -12.67 -12.11
N GLU A 288 -23.25 -12.29 -12.18
CA GLU A 288 -23.90 -11.78 -13.39
C GLU A 288 -23.31 -10.43 -13.82
N LEU A 289 -23.05 -9.51 -12.88
CA LEU A 289 -22.41 -8.23 -13.17
C LEU A 289 -20.95 -8.42 -13.56
N LEU A 290 -20.25 -9.30 -12.85
CA LEU A 290 -18.86 -9.62 -13.14
C LEU A 290 -18.67 -10.13 -14.57
N SER A 291 -19.61 -10.92 -15.10
CA SER A 291 -19.54 -11.41 -16.49
C SER A 291 -19.58 -10.30 -17.55
N GLY A 292 -20.14 -9.13 -17.21
CA GLY A 292 -20.18 -7.94 -18.07
C GLY A 292 -18.95 -7.03 -17.94
N VAL A 293 -18.06 -7.30 -16.99
CA VAL A 293 -16.84 -6.53 -16.75
C VAL A 293 -15.76 -6.94 -17.75
N ARG A 294 -15.16 -5.96 -18.43
CA ARG A 294 -14.07 -6.17 -19.40
C ARG A 294 -12.76 -6.57 -18.74
N GLY A 295 -12.53 -6.10 -17.52
CA GLY A 295 -11.39 -6.51 -16.71
C GLY A 295 -11.28 -5.78 -15.37
N ILE A 296 -10.37 -6.27 -14.54
CA ILE A 296 -10.08 -5.77 -13.19
C ILE A 296 -8.66 -5.22 -13.17
N VAL A 297 -8.45 -4.03 -12.62
CA VAL A 297 -7.12 -3.51 -12.29
C VAL A 297 -6.93 -3.60 -10.78
N GLU A 298 -5.89 -4.29 -10.33
CA GLU A 298 -5.63 -4.50 -8.90
C GLU A 298 -4.30 -3.86 -8.47
N GLU A 299 -4.40 -2.99 -7.47
CA GLU A 299 -3.30 -2.18 -6.91
C GLU A 299 -2.38 -2.99 -6.01
N SER A 300 -2.95 -3.82 -5.14
CA SER A 300 -2.29 -4.30 -3.94
C SER A 300 -1.71 -5.71 -4.10
N VAL A 301 -0.61 -5.99 -3.40
CA VAL A 301 -0.01 -7.34 -3.36
C VAL A 301 -1.03 -8.38 -2.86
N THR A 302 -1.88 -7.99 -1.90
CA THR A 302 -2.90 -8.88 -1.34
C THR A 302 -4.03 -9.19 -2.31
N GLY A 303 -4.56 -8.19 -3.01
CA GLY A 303 -5.59 -8.42 -4.01
C GLY A 303 -5.04 -9.22 -5.18
N VAL A 304 -3.79 -8.96 -5.60
CA VAL A 304 -3.09 -9.77 -6.61
C VAL A 304 -2.99 -11.23 -6.18
N HIS A 305 -2.64 -11.50 -4.92
CA HIS A 305 -2.58 -12.86 -4.40
C HIS A 305 -3.96 -13.54 -4.47
N ARG A 306 -5.05 -12.83 -4.12
CA ARG A 306 -6.43 -13.33 -4.26
C ARG A 306 -6.78 -13.62 -5.72
N LEU A 307 -6.38 -12.76 -6.67
CA LEU A 307 -6.57 -13.00 -8.10
C LEU A 307 -5.91 -14.30 -8.56
N TYR A 308 -4.66 -14.56 -8.14
CA TYR A 308 -4.01 -15.84 -8.44
C TYR A 308 -4.70 -17.05 -7.81
N GLN A 309 -5.31 -16.90 -6.63
CA GLN A 309 -6.12 -17.96 -6.03
C GLN A 309 -7.34 -18.27 -6.91
N TYR A 310 -8.00 -17.26 -7.48
CA TYR A 310 -9.09 -17.45 -8.44
C TYR A 310 -8.63 -18.11 -9.74
N VAL A 311 -7.46 -17.74 -10.27
CA VAL A 311 -6.86 -18.40 -11.44
C VAL A 311 -6.58 -19.87 -11.14
N LYS A 312 -5.92 -20.17 -10.02
CA LYS A 312 -5.60 -21.54 -9.60
C LYS A 312 -6.85 -22.39 -9.36
N ALA A 313 -7.92 -21.78 -8.85
CA ALA A 313 -9.21 -22.43 -8.68
C ALA A 313 -10.03 -22.54 -9.98
N GLY A 314 -9.59 -21.90 -11.07
CA GLY A 314 -10.34 -21.84 -12.33
C GLY A 314 -11.62 -21.02 -12.26
N THR A 315 -11.73 -20.11 -11.29
CA THR A 315 -12.94 -19.32 -11.00
C THR A 315 -12.83 -17.85 -11.40
N LEU A 316 -11.65 -17.40 -11.87
CA LEU A 316 -11.51 -16.06 -12.44
C LEU A 316 -12.27 -15.98 -13.78
N CYS A 317 -13.27 -15.10 -13.88
CA CYS A 317 -14.17 -15.03 -15.04
C CYS A 317 -13.83 -13.93 -16.03
N VAL A 318 -12.94 -13.00 -15.66
CA VAL A 318 -12.56 -11.82 -16.45
C VAL A 318 -11.04 -11.61 -16.36
N PRO A 319 -10.39 -10.96 -17.34
CA PRO A 319 -8.97 -10.66 -17.23
C PRO A 319 -8.71 -9.69 -16.08
N ALA A 320 -7.59 -9.88 -15.40
CA ALA A 320 -7.10 -8.94 -14.39
C ALA A 320 -5.71 -8.42 -14.75
N MET A 321 -5.46 -7.15 -14.47
CA MET A 321 -4.16 -6.52 -14.63
C MET A 321 -3.58 -6.21 -13.26
N ASN A 322 -2.46 -6.85 -12.96
CA ASN A 322 -1.67 -6.63 -11.78
C ASN A 322 -0.80 -5.39 -11.99
N VAL A 323 -1.21 -4.27 -11.38
CA VAL A 323 -0.41 -3.04 -11.40
C VAL A 323 0.53 -2.93 -10.19
N SER A 324 0.35 -3.79 -9.18
CA SER A 324 1.28 -3.88 -8.03
C SER A 324 2.69 -4.24 -8.47
N ASP A 325 2.80 -5.17 -9.42
CA ASP A 325 4.08 -5.64 -9.96
C ASP A 325 4.58 -4.81 -11.15
N SER A 326 3.89 -3.71 -11.51
CA SER A 326 4.41 -2.74 -12.48
C SER A 326 5.74 -2.19 -12.01
N ILE A 327 6.61 -1.89 -12.98
CA ILE A 327 7.98 -1.51 -12.69
C ILE A 327 8.03 -0.20 -11.91
N THR A 328 7.35 0.79 -12.43
CA THR A 328 7.32 2.10 -11.80
C THR A 328 6.65 2.04 -10.42
N LYS A 329 5.58 1.25 -10.26
CA LYS A 329 4.88 1.06 -8.98
C LYS A 329 5.78 0.42 -7.92
N SER A 330 6.32 -0.77 -8.20
CA SER A 330 7.07 -1.52 -7.18
C SER A 330 8.32 -0.77 -6.68
N LYS A 331 9.00 -0.02 -7.54
CA LYS A 331 10.18 0.77 -7.14
C LYS A 331 9.82 2.07 -6.41
N PHE A 332 8.77 2.77 -6.82
CA PHE A 332 8.39 4.02 -6.17
C PHE A 332 7.63 3.79 -4.86
N ASP A 333 6.69 2.87 -4.87
CA ASP A 333 5.87 2.58 -3.70
C ASP A 333 6.63 1.71 -2.69
N ASN A 334 7.13 0.54 -3.10
CA ASN A 334 7.72 -0.37 -2.13
C ASN A 334 9.12 0.08 -1.67
N TYR A 335 9.93 0.71 -2.54
CA TYR A 335 11.27 1.13 -2.16
C TYR A 335 11.34 2.60 -1.73
N TYR A 336 11.00 3.56 -2.60
CA TYR A 336 11.20 4.99 -2.30
C TYR A 336 10.24 5.53 -1.22
N LEU A 337 8.95 5.16 -1.24
CA LEU A 337 8.03 5.55 -0.16
C LEU A 337 8.44 4.94 1.18
N CYS A 338 8.74 3.64 1.24
CA CYS A 338 9.15 3.02 2.49
C CYS A 338 10.47 3.61 3.03
N LYS A 339 11.36 4.04 2.14
CA LYS A 339 12.60 4.75 2.50
C LYS A 339 12.34 6.10 3.18
N GLU A 340 11.33 6.85 2.74
CA GLU A 340 11.00 8.13 3.38
C GLU A 340 10.11 7.95 4.63
N SER A 341 9.03 7.19 4.48
CA SER A 341 7.96 7.08 5.48
C SER A 341 8.38 6.40 6.77
N ILE A 342 9.36 5.49 6.77
CA ILE A 342 9.81 4.86 8.02
C ILE A 342 10.45 5.87 8.97
N VAL A 343 11.22 6.83 8.43
CA VAL A 343 11.88 7.84 9.25
C VAL A 343 10.82 8.78 9.84
N ASP A 344 9.85 9.20 9.03
CA ASP A 344 8.74 10.05 9.48
C ASP A 344 7.88 9.32 10.54
N ALA A 345 7.49 8.07 10.28
CA ALA A 345 6.70 7.27 11.21
C ALA A 345 7.38 7.10 12.56
N LEU A 346 8.66 6.73 12.60
CA LEU A 346 9.42 6.61 13.86
C LEU A 346 9.55 7.95 14.57
N LYS A 347 9.77 9.05 13.84
CA LYS A 347 9.89 10.38 14.42
C LYS A 347 8.59 10.86 15.04
N ARG A 348 7.45 10.78 14.33
CA ARG A 348 6.14 11.22 14.84
C ARG A 348 5.67 10.39 16.05
N THR A 349 5.99 9.11 16.08
CA THR A 349 5.52 8.20 17.13
C THR A 349 6.37 8.24 18.38
N THR A 350 7.69 8.36 18.26
CA THR A 350 8.61 8.15 19.39
C THR A 350 9.48 9.35 19.73
N ASP A 351 9.55 10.36 18.85
CA ASP A 351 10.46 11.50 18.95
C ASP A 351 11.95 11.08 19.10
N MET A 352 12.30 9.82 18.84
CA MET A 352 13.61 9.27 19.18
C MET A 352 14.71 9.79 18.26
N MET A 353 15.93 9.91 18.80
CA MET A 353 17.13 9.98 17.97
C MET A 353 17.44 8.58 17.41
N ILE A 354 17.36 8.44 16.09
CA ILE A 354 17.59 7.17 15.38
C ILE A 354 19.09 6.92 15.15
N SER A 355 19.88 7.99 14.96
CA SER A 355 21.34 7.88 14.82
C SER A 355 21.95 7.16 16.04
N GLY A 356 22.83 6.19 15.77
CA GLY A 356 23.49 5.37 16.79
C GLY A 356 22.63 4.26 17.39
N LYS A 357 21.35 4.12 17.01
CA LYS A 357 20.48 3.02 17.46
C LYS A 357 20.80 1.73 16.70
N ALA A 358 20.72 0.60 17.38
CA ALA A 358 20.75 -0.72 16.76
C ALA A 358 19.36 -1.09 16.26
N VAL A 359 19.23 -1.34 14.96
CA VAL A 359 17.96 -1.64 14.30
C VAL A 359 18.01 -3.02 13.68
N LEU A 360 16.99 -3.84 13.94
CA LEU A 360 16.74 -5.08 13.22
C LEU A 360 15.65 -4.87 12.18
N VAL A 361 15.96 -5.12 10.91
CA VAL A 361 15.00 -5.14 9.81
C VAL A 361 14.78 -6.59 9.38
N CYS A 362 13.53 -7.06 9.45
CA CYS A 362 13.18 -8.42 9.06
C CYS A 362 12.65 -8.45 7.62
N GLY A 363 13.37 -9.13 6.72
CA GLY A 363 13.08 -9.14 5.28
C GLY A 363 13.87 -8.07 4.53
N TYR A 364 14.38 -8.43 3.35
CA TYR A 364 15.23 -7.61 2.48
C TYR A 364 14.75 -7.59 1.02
N GLY A 365 13.43 -7.63 0.83
CA GLY A 365 12.77 -7.23 -0.41
C GLY A 365 12.87 -5.72 -0.65
N GLU A 366 12.08 -5.16 -1.58
CA GLU A 366 12.12 -3.72 -1.89
C GLU A 366 11.80 -2.83 -0.66
N VAL A 367 10.79 -3.20 0.13
CA VAL A 367 10.45 -2.52 1.40
C VAL A 367 11.64 -2.56 2.37
N GLY A 368 12.15 -3.77 2.64
CA GLY A 368 13.28 -3.95 3.55
C GLY A 368 14.55 -3.21 3.11
N LYS A 369 14.82 -3.16 1.79
CA LYS A 369 15.92 -2.36 1.22
C LYS A 369 15.72 -0.87 1.43
N GLY A 370 14.51 -0.36 1.16
CA GLY A 370 14.17 1.06 1.37
C GLY A 370 14.35 1.46 2.83
N VAL A 371 13.77 0.68 3.75
CA VAL A 371 13.87 0.87 5.19
C VAL A 371 15.33 0.82 5.67
N SER A 372 16.07 -0.23 5.30
CA SER A 372 17.46 -0.40 5.73
C SER A 372 18.34 0.75 5.25
N HIS A 373 18.15 1.18 4.00
CA HIS A 373 18.92 2.28 3.41
C HIS A 373 18.59 3.63 4.07
N ALA A 374 17.32 3.90 4.39
CA ALA A 374 16.91 5.11 5.09
C ALA A 374 17.58 5.22 6.47
N LEU A 375 17.47 4.15 7.26
CA LEU A 375 17.94 4.13 8.64
C LEU A 375 19.47 4.15 8.71
N LYS A 376 20.16 3.45 7.80
CA LYS A 376 21.62 3.55 7.65
C LYS A 376 22.04 4.96 7.24
N GLY A 377 21.30 5.60 6.33
CA GLY A 377 21.56 6.97 5.86
C GLY A 377 21.53 8.03 6.97
N ILE A 378 20.70 7.83 8.01
CA ILE A 378 20.62 8.70 9.19
C ILE A 378 21.50 8.24 10.37
N GLY A 379 22.38 7.25 10.15
CA GLY A 379 23.38 6.82 11.12
C GLY A 379 22.97 5.70 12.06
N ALA A 380 21.92 4.93 11.76
CA ALA A 380 21.57 3.74 12.54
C ALA A 380 22.47 2.53 12.19
N PHE A 381 22.69 1.66 13.18
CA PHE A 381 23.35 0.37 12.98
C PHE A 381 22.30 -0.68 12.59
N VAL A 382 22.14 -0.89 11.29
CA VAL A 382 21.12 -1.81 10.75
C VAL A 382 21.68 -3.22 10.58
N CYS A 383 20.96 -4.20 11.11
CA CYS A 383 21.11 -5.63 10.80
C CYS A 383 19.83 -6.17 10.16
N VAL A 384 19.98 -7.22 9.36
CA VAL A 384 18.91 -7.75 8.51
C VAL A 384 18.69 -9.24 8.83
N THR A 385 17.45 -9.70 8.84
CA THR A 385 17.14 -11.14 8.75
C THR A 385 16.55 -11.45 7.38
N GLU A 386 16.90 -12.60 6.81
CA GLU A 386 16.36 -13.06 5.54
C GLU A 386 16.27 -14.59 5.49
N THR A 387 15.27 -15.05 4.74
CA THR A 387 15.07 -16.46 4.39
C THR A 387 15.51 -16.75 2.96
N ASP A 388 15.42 -15.77 2.05
CA ASP A 388 15.87 -15.92 0.66
C ASP A 388 17.39 -15.64 0.58
N PRO A 389 18.21 -16.62 0.14
CA PRO A 389 19.66 -16.47 0.09
C PRO A 389 20.12 -15.40 -0.91
N VAL A 390 19.32 -15.10 -1.95
CA VAL A 390 19.64 -14.03 -2.91
C VAL A 390 19.50 -12.67 -2.25
N CYS A 391 18.39 -12.44 -1.54
CA CYS A 391 18.16 -11.21 -0.79
C CYS A 391 19.17 -11.05 0.36
N ALA A 392 19.49 -12.13 1.08
CA ALA A 392 20.52 -12.13 2.11
C ALA A 392 21.89 -11.74 1.55
N LEU A 393 22.29 -12.31 0.40
CA LEU A 393 23.55 -11.95 -0.24
C LEU A 393 23.57 -10.47 -0.65
N GLN A 394 22.46 -9.94 -1.17
CA GLN A 394 22.32 -8.51 -1.48
C GLN A 394 22.50 -7.65 -0.22
N ALA A 395 21.87 -8.01 0.89
CA ALA A 395 22.03 -7.29 2.17
C ALA A 395 23.50 -7.26 2.63
N CYS A 396 24.21 -8.38 2.51
CA CYS A 396 25.65 -8.44 2.79
C CYS A 396 26.45 -7.50 1.89
N MET A 397 26.15 -7.48 0.58
CA MET A 397 26.85 -6.63 -0.39
C MET A 397 26.56 -5.13 -0.20
N ASP A 398 25.35 -4.79 0.27
CA ASP A 398 24.98 -3.41 0.65
C ASP A 398 25.58 -2.98 2.01
N GLY A 399 26.34 -3.87 2.65
CA GLY A 399 27.07 -3.63 3.89
C GLY A 399 26.20 -3.70 5.13
N TYR A 400 25.23 -4.60 5.16
CA TYR A 400 24.46 -4.98 6.35
C TYR A 400 24.94 -6.33 6.88
N ARG A 401 24.85 -6.50 8.19
CA ARG A 401 25.03 -7.83 8.80
C ARG A 401 23.72 -8.61 8.68
N VAL A 402 23.77 -9.76 8.00
CA VAL A 402 22.66 -10.72 8.02
C VAL A 402 22.80 -11.61 9.26
N VAL A 403 21.75 -11.66 10.07
CA VAL A 403 21.71 -12.34 11.38
C VAL A 403 20.42 -13.13 11.53
N LYS A 404 20.36 -14.02 12.54
CA LYS A 404 19.07 -14.54 13.01
C LYS A 404 18.49 -13.60 14.06
N THR A 405 17.15 -13.60 14.19
CA THR A 405 16.45 -12.72 15.14
C THR A 405 16.94 -12.98 16.56
N GLU A 406 17.10 -14.25 16.94
CA GLU A 406 17.47 -14.70 18.28
C GLU A 406 18.87 -14.22 18.70
N ASP A 407 19.76 -13.98 17.73
CA ASP A 407 21.14 -13.56 17.98
C ASP A 407 21.21 -12.11 18.49
N VAL A 408 20.25 -11.26 18.11
CA VAL A 408 20.34 -9.79 18.32
C VAL A 408 19.18 -9.21 19.12
N ILE A 409 18.04 -9.92 19.23
CA ILE A 409 16.77 -9.39 19.78
C ILE A 409 16.89 -8.77 21.18
N ARG A 410 17.83 -9.25 22.00
CA ARG A 410 18.08 -8.76 23.37
C ARG A 410 18.75 -7.37 23.41
N SER A 411 19.37 -6.95 22.32
CA SER A 411 20.26 -5.77 22.28
C SER A 411 19.76 -4.63 21.41
N VAL A 412 18.90 -4.93 20.43
CA VAL A 412 18.38 -3.95 19.47
C VAL A 412 17.46 -2.92 20.14
N ASP A 413 17.47 -1.70 19.63
CA ASP A 413 16.60 -0.61 20.06
C ASP A 413 15.28 -0.58 19.29
N VAL A 414 15.32 -0.96 18.01
CA VAL A 414 14.17 -0.92 17.11
C VAL A 414 14.10 -2.21 16.31
N VAL A 415 12.91 -2.78 16.19
CA VAL A 415 12.60 -3.95 15.36
C VAL A 415 11.53 -3.56 14.35
N ILE A 416 11.80 -3.83 13.08
CA ILE A 416 10.92 -3.49 11.96
C ILE A 416 10.69 -4.74 11.12
N THR A 417 9.44 -5.11 10.89
CA THR A 417 9.08 -6.24 10.01
C THR A 417 8.70 -5.76 8.61
N CYS A 418 9.24 -6.39 7.56
CA CYS A 418 9.10 -6.02 6.15
C CYS A 418 8.97 -7.27 5.26
N THR A 419 8.32 -8.34 5.75
CA THR A 419 8.40 -9.66 5.12
C THR A 419 7.20 -10.04 4.27
N GLY A 420 6.03 -9.46 4.53
CA GLY A 420 4.75 -9.95 4.01
C GLY A 420 4.35 -11.33 4.55
N ASN A 421 5.00 -11.80 5.63
CA ASN A 421 4.80 -13.10 6.25
C ASN A 421 4.24 -12.95 7.67
N LYS A 422 3.86 -14.04 8.31
CA LYS A 422 3.26 -14.03 9.65
C LYS A 422 4.20 -14.56 10.73
N SER A 423 4.00 -14.11 11.97
CA SER A 423 4.70 -14.59 13.16
C SER A 423 6.23 -14.48 13.07
N VAL A 424 6.72 -13.41 12.44
CA VAL A 424 8.14 -13.08 12.33
C VAL A 424 8.69 -12.68 13.69
N ILE A 425 7.93 -11.84 14.41
CA ILE A 425 8.21 -11.46 15.80
C ILE A 425 7.15 -12.11 16.70
N THR A 426 7.56 -13.13 17.45
CA THR A 426 6.70 -13.92 18.33
C THR A 426 6.67 -13.35 19.74
N ARG A 427 5.75 -13.83 20.58
CA ARG A 427 5.74 -13.54 22.03
C ARG A 427 7.10 -13.77 22.69
N ALA A 428 7.76 -14.89 22.39
CA ALA A 428 9.06 -15.24 22.96
C ALA A 428 10.17 -14.24 22.56
N HIS A 429 10.10 -13.68 21.35
CA HIS A 429 11.02 -12.61 20.93
C HIS A 429 10.80 -11.34 21.77
N MET A 430 9.53 -10.94 21.97
CA MET A 430 9.17 -9.75 22.76
C MET A 430 9.46 -9.92 24.26
N ASP A 431 9.34 -11.14 24.78
CA ASP A 431 9.76 -11.49 26.13
C ASP A 431 11.27 -11.26 26.32
N SER A 432 12.07 -11.48 25.27
CA SER A 432 13.53 -11.33 25.29
C SER A 432 14.03 -9.91 24.95
N MET A 433 13.17 -9.01 24.47
CA MET A 433 13.56 -7.64 24.12
C MET A 433 14.01 -6.85 25.35
N LYS A 434 14.90 -5.88 25.15
CA LYS A 434 15.27 -4.94 26.21
C LYS A 434 14.13 -3.96 26.51
N ASN A 435 14.16 -3.41 27.72
CA ASN A 435 13.23 -2.35 28.13
C ASN A 435 13.32 -1.13 27.18
N GLY A 436 12.16 -0.64 26.74
CA GLY A 436 12.03 0.49 25.82
C GLY A 436 12.26 0.15 24.34
N CYS A 437 12.42 -1.13 23.97
CA CYS A 437 12.53 -1.54 22.57
C CYS A 437 11.28 -1.11 21.79
N VAL A 438 11.48 -0.54 20.61
CA VAL A 438 10.39 -0.11 19.71
C VAL A 438 10.15 -1.17 18.66
N VAL A 439 8.88 -1.51 18.42
CA VAL A 439 8.47 -2.56 17.49
C VAL A 439 7.43 -1.98 16.53
N CYS A 440 7.68 -2.09 15.23
CA CYS A 440 6.72 -1.67 14.21
C CYS A 440 6.72 -2.58 12.97
N ASN A 441 5.62 -2.54 12.22
CA ASN A 441 5.45 -3.27 10.98
C ASN A 441 5.42 -2.30 9.80
N MET A 442 6.20 -2.59 8.77
CA MET A 442 6.21 -1.90 7.47
C MET A 442 5.79 -2.83 6.32
N GLY A 443 5.50 -4.09 6.61
CA GLY A 443 5.03 -5.06 5.62
C GLY A 443 3.52 -5.03 5.44
N HIS A 444 2.84 -6.16 5.58
CA HIS A 444 1.39 -6.24 5.35
C HIS A 444 0.61 -6.65 6.61
N SER A 445 -0.68 -6.29 6.68
CA SER A 445 -1.60 -6.65 7.77
C SER A 445 -1.07 -6.23 9.16
N ASN A 446 -1.39 -7.00 10.19
CA ASN A 446 -0.90 -6.86 11.55
C ASN A 446 -0.35 -8.17 12.13
N THR A 447 -0.05 -9.14 11.26
CA THR A 447 0.29 -10.53 11.66
C THR A 447 1.77 -10.86 11.57
N GLU A 448 2.61 -9.97 11.03
CA GLU A 448 4.07 -10.16 11.07
C GLU A 448 4.58 -10.14 12.52
N ILE A 449 3.94 -9.32 13.35
CA ILE A 449 4.14 -9.26 14.80
C ILE A 449 2.96 -9.98 15.44
N ASP A 450 3.24 -10.87 16.38
CA ASP A 450 2.21 -11.61 17.09
C ASP A 450 1.51 -10.72 18.15
N VAL A 451 0.67 -9.80 17.70
CA VAL A 451 -0.09 -8.87 18.57
C VAL A 451 -1.37 -9.54 19.08
N ILE A 452 -2.08 -10.23 18.20
CA ILE A 452 -3.30 -11.00 18.48
C ILE A 452 -3.15 -12.36 17.81
N THR A 453 -3.15 -13.43 18.59
CA THR A 453 -3.15 -14.80 18.05
C THR A 453 -4.55 -15.12 17.53
N SER A 454 -4.73 -15.00 16.22
CA SER A 454 -5.86 -15.62 15.51
C SER A 454 -5.41 -16.99 15.02
N PHE A 455 -5.74 -18.05 15.76
CA PHE A 455 -5.45 -19.41 15.30
C PHE A 455 -6.47 -19.82 14.23
N SER A 456 -6.16 -19.62 12.94
CA SER A 456 -6.88 -20.27 11.84
C SER A 456 -6.33 -21.69 11.63
N GLY A 457 -6.55 -22.57 12.61
CA GLY A 457 -6.18 -23.98 12.55
C GLY A 457 -7.39 -24.84 12.18
N GLY A 458 -7.82 -24.77 10.93
CA GLY A 458 -8.79 -25.73 10.39
C GLY A 458 -8.11 -27.04 10.02
N SER A 459 -8.64 -28.14 10.58
CA SER A 459 -8.53 -29.52 10.07
C SER A 459 -7.18 -30.23 10.22
N LEU A 460 -6.88 -30.71 11.43
CA LEU A 460 -6.10 -31.95 11.60
C LEU A 460 -6.47 -32.68 12.91
N PHE A 461 -7.77 -32.86 13.17
CA PHE A 461 -8.25 -33.62 14.33
C PHE A 461 -9.45 -34.52 14.00
N ILE A 462 -9.40 -35.20 12.85
CA ILE A 462 -10.20 -36.40 12.59
C ILE A 462 -9.30 -37.38 11.82
N PRO A 463 -8.47 -38.18 12.52
CA PRO A 463 -8.68 -39.63 12.39
C PRO A 463 -8.30 -40.44 13.65
N PHE A 464 -8.40 -39.89 14.86
CA PHE A 464 -8.09 -40.68 16.08
C PHE A 464 -9.32 -41.13 16.88
N LEU A 465 -10.52 -40.61 16.57
CA LEU A 465 -11.77 -41.02 17.21
C LEU A 465 -12.46 -42.23 16.54
N CYS A 466 -11.95 -42.71 15.41
CA CYS A 466 -12.47 -43.91 14.73
C CYS A 466 -11.78 -45.23 15.15
N LEU A 467 -10.79 -45.19 16.06
CA LEU A 467 -10.04 -46.38 16.49
C LEU A 467 -10.44 -46.91 17.86
N LEU A 468 -11.49 -46.34 18.48
CA LEU A 468 -12.08 -46.86 19.73
C LEU A 468 -13.61 -46.93 19.60
N ALA A 469 -14.10 -47.74 18.67
CA ALA A 469 -15.35 -48.46 18.87
C ALA A 469 -14.97 -49.91 19.24
N PRO A 470 -15.35 -50.39 20.42
CA PRO A 470 -16.75 -50.75 20.60
C PRO A 470 -17.29 -50.29 21.96
N ILE A 471 -18.50 -49.72 22.00
CA ILE A 471 -19.49 -49.91 23.08
C ILE A 471 -20.78 -49.16 22.66
N SER A 472 -21.85 -49.95 22.54
CA SER A 472 -23.28 -49.63 22.67
C SER A 472 -23.91 -48.55 21.76
N SER A 473 -25.01 -48.97 21.11
CA SER A 473 -25.80 -48.28 20.09
C SER A 473 -26.74 -47.16 20.58
N ASP A 474 -26.69 -46.72 21.84
CA ASP A 474 -27.76 -45.86 22.39
C ASP A 474 -27.36 -44.40 22.71
N ILE A 475 -26.12 -43.96 22.46
CA ILE A 475 -25.68 -42.59 22.79
C ILE A 475 -25.76 -41.62 21.60
N SER A 476 -25.87 -42.14 20.36
CA SER A 476 -25.86 -41.30 19.16
C SER A 476 -27.16 -40.52 18.91
N ALA A 477 -28.28 -40.91 19.54
CA ALA A 477 -29.57 -40.24 19.36
C ALA A 477 -29.79 -39.03 20.31
N ALA A 478 -29.10 -38.99 21.45
CA ALA A 478 -29.28 -37.92 22.43
C ALA A 478 -28.47 -36.65 22.09
N LEU A 479 -27.30 -36.79 21.47
CA LEU A 479 -26.38 -35.68 21.19
C LEU A 479 -26.73 -34.84 19.94
N LEU A 480 -27.56 -35.39 19.03
CA LEU A 480 -27.96 -34.68 17.80
C LEU A 480 -29.19 -33.76 17.98
N THR A 481 -29.85 -33.77 19.15
CA THR A 481 -31.11 -33.03 19.37
C THR A 481 -30.94 -31.78 20.25
N TYR A 482 -29.76 -31.55 20.84
CA TYR A 482 -29.49 -30.44 21.77
C TYR A 482 -28.35 -29.54 21.29
N CYS A 483 -28.56 -28.85 20.17
CA CYS A 483 -27.83 -27.63 19.81
C CYS A 483 -28.73 -26.78 18.92
N PRO A 484 -29.40 -25.75 19.47
CA PRO A 484 -28.74 -24.44 19.60
C PRO A 484 -29.13 -23.66 20.88
N LYS A 485 -28.24 -22.78 21.37
CA LYS A 485 -28.30 -21.96 22.61
C LYS A 485 -27.72 -22.63 23.86
N LEU A 486 -26.41 -22.44 24.06
CA LEU A 486 -25.77 -22.56 25.37
C LEU A 486 -24.63 -21.53 25.47
N ASP A 487 -25.00 -20.26 25.30
CA ASP A 487 -24.31 -19.17 25.99
C ASP A 487 -25.07 -18.95 27.31
N LEU A 488 -24.33 -18.87 28.43
CA LEU A 488 -24.79 -18.84 29.83
C LEU A 488 -25.14 -20.21 30.44
N LEU A 489 -24.12 -20.91 30.95
CA LEU A 489 -24.16 -21.67 32.22
C LEU A 489 -22.82 -22.38 32.45
N ASN A 490 -21.78 -21.60 32.75
CA ASN A 490 -20.57 -22.15 33.35
C ASN A 490 -20.74 -22.08 34.88
N VAL A 491 -20.44 -23.19 35.57
CA VAL A 491 -20.43 -23.46 37.05
C VAL A 491 -21.38 -24.57 37.51
N GLY A 492 -22.48 -24.90 36.81
CA GLY A 492 -23.44 -25.92 37.31
C GLY A 492 -23.16 -27.39 36.92
N LEU A 493 -22.46 -27.65 35.82
CA LEU A 493 -22.35 -29.01 35.26
C LEU A 493 -21.37 -29.91 36.03
N HIS A 494 -20.39 -29.32 36.72
CA HIS A 494 -19.33 -30.03 37.43
C HIS A 494 -19.86 -30.79 38.66
N GLN A 495 -20.92 -30.26 39.30
CA GLN A 495 -21.52 -30.84 40.49
C GLN A 495 -22.48 -32.01 40.16
N LEU A 496 -23.10 -31.97 38.98
CA LEU A 496 -24.04 -33.01 38.54
C LEU A 496 -23.31 -34.30 38.10
N ILE A 497 -22.18 -34.15 37.41
CA ILE A 497 -21.39 -35.28 36.89
C ILE A 497 -20.65 -36.00 38.04
N SER A 498 -20.14 -35.26 39.04
CA SER A 498 -19.44 -35.84 40.19
C SER A 498 -20.35 -36.62 41.15
N GLN A 499 -21.66 -36.34 41.16
CA GLN A 499 -22.61 -37.02 42.06
C GLN A 499 -23.24 -38.29 41.45
N THR A 500 -23.17 -38.47 40.12
CA THR A 500 -23.89 -39.57 39.44
C THR A 500 -23.00 -40.76 39.10
N PHE A 501 -21.68 -40.57 38.97
CA PHE A 501 -20.75 -41.65 38.61
C PHE A 501 -19.55 -41.68 39.56
N HIS A 502 -19.64 -42.51 40.60
CA HIS A 502 -18.51 -42.81 41.51
C HIS A 502 -17.41 -43.62 40.79
N LEU A 503 -16.61 -42.96 39.95
CA LEU A 503 -15.39 -43.53 39.38
C LEU A 503 -14.24 -42.51 39.47
N PRO A 504 -13.00 -42.95 39.79
CA PRO A 504 -11.86 -42.05 39.88
C PRO A 504 -11.48 -41.58 38.48
N LEU A 505 -11.46 -40.26 38.28
CA LEU A 505 -11.00 -39.68 37.01
C LEU A 505 -9.49 -39.93 36.86
N PRO A 506 -9.02 -40.46 35.72
CA PRO A 506 -7.59 -40.65 35.47
C PRO A 506 -6.90 -39.29 35.30
N SER A 507 -5.63 -39.20 35.71
CA SER A 507 -4.74 -38.04 35.61
C SER A 507 -4.60 -37.43 34.20
N THR A 508 -5.13 -38.11 33.18
CA THR A 508 -5.27 -37.61 31.81
C THR A 508 -6.35 -36.56 31.63
N LEU A 509 -7.39 -36.49 32.48
CA LEU A 509 -8.44 -35.46 32.34
C LEU A 509 -7.99 -34.07 32.84
N GLU A 510 -7.14 -34.01 33.88
CA GLU A 510 -6.46 -32.76 34.27
C GLU A 510 -5.50 -32.27 33.18
N CYS A 511 -4.84 -33.20 32.49
CA CYS A 511 -4.00 -32.87 31.34
C CYS A 511 -4.83 -32.35 30.14
N MET A 512 -6.03 -32.90 29.92
CA MET A 512 -6.94 -32.47 28.84
C MET A 512 -7.59 -31.11 29.14
N LEU A 513 -7.93 -30.81 30.40
CA LEU A 513 -8.42 -29.49 30.81
C LEU A 513 -7.30 -28.43 30.78
N GLY A 514 -6.05 -28.81 31.09
CA GLY A 514 -4.87 -27.97 30.90
C GLY A 514 -4.60 -27.62 29.43
N VAL A 515 -4.94 -28.52 28.50
CA VAL A 515 -4.83 -28.28 27.05
C VAL A 515 -5.99 -27.41 26.52
N TYR A 516 -7.20 -27.54 27.10
CA TYR A 516 -8.34 -26.67 26.75
C TYR A 516 -8.18 -25.22 27.25
N ALA A 517 -7.51 -24.99 28.38
CA ALA A 517 -7.18 -23.64 28.85
C ALA A 517 -6.09 -22.95 27.98
N CYS A 518 -5.38 -23.71 27.15
CA CYS A 518 -4.35 -23.20 26.23
C CYS A 518 -4.93 -22.67 24.90
N GLN A 519 -6.25 -22.63 24.74
CA GLN A 519 -6.88 -22.40 23.42
C GLN A 519 -7.39 -20.99 23.13
N HIS A 520 -7.22 -20.00 24.02
CA HIS A 520 -7.59 -18.59 23.75
C HIS A 520 -6.55 -17.61 24.32
N GLN A 521 -5.25 -17.88 24.17
CA GLN A 521 -4.24 -16.88 24.50
C GLN A 521 -4.05 -15.95 23.32
N ARG A 522 -4.43 -14.68 23.48
CA ARG A 522 -4.07 -13.56 22.61
C ARG A 522 -2.65 -13.14 22.96
N SER A 523 -1.68 -13.26 22.05
CA SER A 523 -0.23 -13.24 22.32
C SER A 523 0.25 -12.10 23.22
N LEU A 524 -0.18 -10.86 22.95
CA LEU A 524 0.10 -9.72 23.82
C LEU A 524 -1.10 -9.27 24.66
N GLN A 525 -2.31 -9.78 24.42
CA GLN A 525 -3.49 -9.48 25.25
C GLN A 525 -3.70 -10.61 26.27
N THR A 526 -2.65 -10.87 27.05
CA THR A 526 -2.68 -11.81 28.17
C THR A 526 -2.81 -11.02 29.49
N PRO A 527 -3.45 -11.59 30.55
CA PRO A 527 -3.68 -10.87 31.81
C PRO A 527 -2.41 -10.42 32.55
N ASP A 528 -1.27 -11.03 32.24
CA ASP A 528 0.06 -10.70 32.78
C ASP A 528 0.68 -9.45 32.15
N LEU A 529 0.08 -8.91 31.08
CA LEU A 529 0.55 -7.71 30.39
C LEU A 529 -0.43 -6.56 30.58
N THR A 530 0.13 -5.38 30.91
CA THR A 530 -0.64 -4.13 30.98
C THR A 530 -0.41 -3.32 29.72
N TRP A 531 -1.49 -2.83 29.11
CA TRP A 531 -1.44 -1.96 27.94
C TRP A 531 -1.75 -0.52 28.35
N GLU A 532 -0.87 0.40 27.99
CA GLU A 532 -1.07 1.83 28.19
C GLU A 532 -0.94 2.55 26.85
N ARG A 533 -2.05 3.12 26.36
CA ARG A 533 -2.00 4.00 25.18
C ARG A 533 -1.31 5.31 25.58
N VAL A 534 -0.14 5.58 25.01
CA VAL A 534 0.66 6.76 25.34
C VAL A 534 0.26 7.96 24.49
N ARG A 535 -0.02 7.71 23.21
CA ARG A 535 -0.51 8.68 22.23
C ARG A 535 -1.18 7.93 21.07
N SER A 536 -1.76 8.65 20.12
CA SER A 536 -2.35 8.05 18.93
C SER A 536 -1.38 7.07 18.26
N GLN A 537 -1.81 5.82 18.06
CA GLN A 537 -1.04 4.74 17.44
C GLN A 537 0.25 4.34 18.18
N VAL A 538 0.41 4.65 19.47
CA VAL A 538 1.58 4.25 20.27
C VAL A 538 1.15 3.69 21.61
N ASP A 539 1.50 2.43 21.84
CA ASP A 539 1.12 1.67 23.02
C ASP A 539 2.38 1.20 23.76
N HIS A 540 2.38 1.38 25.08
CA HIS A 540 3.29 0.65 25.95
C HIS A 540 2.65 -0.69 26.31
N VAL A 541 3.39 -1.78 26.08
CA VAL A 541 3.04 -3.10 26.62
C VAL A 541 4.02 -3.41 27.73
N ILE A 542 3.51 -3.64 28.94
CA ILE A 542 4.27 -3.68 30.19
C ILE A 542 4.16 -5.06 30.82
N TRP A 543 5.31 -5.68 31.12
CA TRP A 543 5.44 -6.96 31.83
C TRP A 543 5.39 -6.76 33.34
N MET A 544 5.10 -7.84 34.07
CA MET A 544 5.05 -7.85 35.55
C MET A 544 6.35 -7.38 36.23
N ASP A 545 7.49 -7.55 35.59
CA ASP A 545 8.80 -7.10 36.07
C ASP A 545 9.08 -5.61 35.81
N GLY A 546 8.13 -4.90 35.18
CA GLY A 546 8.24 -3.49 34.82
C GLY A 546 8.91 -3.21 33.48
N LYS A 547 9.40 -4.24 32.77
CA LYS A 547 9.89 -4.09 31.39
C LYS A 547 8.73 -3.63 30.51
N ARG A 548 8.98 -2.63 29.66
CA ARG A 548 8.04 -2.17 28.64
C ARG A 548 8.62 -2.28 27.23
N ILE A 549 7.76 -2.52 26.24
CA ILE A 549 8.07 -2.28 24.82
C ILE A 549 7.14 -1.18 24.30
N VAL A 550 7.58 -0.50 23.24
CA VAL A 550 6.76 0.50 22.54
C VAL A 550 6.26 -0.14 21.24
N LEU A 551 4.97 -0.43 21.16
CA LEU A 551 4.33 -0.98 19.97
C LEU A 551 3.70 0.16 19.16
N ILE A 552 4.07 0.24 17.88
CA ILE A 552 3.51 1.23 16.96
C ILE A 552 2.34 0.61 16.19
N ALA A 553 1.25 1.39 16.08
CA ALA A 553 0.05 1.10 15.31
C ALA A 553 -0.59 -0.28 15.58
N GLU A 554 -0.40 -0.83 16.78
CA GLU A 554 -0.86 -2.19 17.15
C GLU A 554 -0.39 -3.26 16.15
N GLY A 555 0.80 -3.08 15.57
CA GLY A 555 1.37 -3.98 14.56
C GLY A 555 0.82 -3.80 13.14
N ARG A 556 -0.12 -2.87 12.89
CA ARG A 556 -0.51 -2.45 11.54
C ARG A 556 0.61 -1.66 10.87
N LEU A 557 0.45 -1.40 9.58
CA LEU A 557 1.41 -0.64 8.77
C LEU A 557 1.69 0.73 9.36
N ALA A 558 2.93 0.95 9.80
CA ALA A 558 3.35 2.17 10.47
C ALA A 558 3.38 3.38 9.53
N ASN A 559 3.76 3.19 8.26
CA ASN A 559 3.76 4.26 7.26
C ASN A 559 2.34 4.79 6.97
N LEU A 560 1.33 3.92 6.91
CA LEU A 560 -0.05 4.36 6.67
C LEU A 560 -0.69 4.98 7.91
N SER A 561 -0.36 4.46 9.10
CA SER A 561 -0.99 4.89 10.35
C SER A 561 -0.32 6.11 10.98
N CYS A 562 0.98 6.29 10.71
CA CYS A 562 1.83 7.22 11.44
C CYS A 562 2.68 8.12 10.54
N SER A 563 2.55 8.04 9.21
CA SER A 563 3.24 8.90 8.23
C SER A 563 2.25 9.34 7.16
N THR A 564 2.72 10.16 6.22
CA THR A 564 1.97 10.55 5.02
C THR A 564 2.67 10.05 3.76
N VAL A 565 1.91 9.61 2.76
CA VAL A 565 2.44 9.17 1.46
C VAL A 565 2.71 10.40 0.60
N PRO A 566 3.94 10.59 0.05
CA PRO A 566 4.22 11.70 -0.85
C PRO A 566 3.41 11.61 -2.14
N SER A 567 2.86 12.75 -2.58
CA SER A 567 1.98 12.82 -3.76
C SER A 567 2.60 12.27 -5.04
N ILE A 568 3.91 12.42 -5.23
CA ILE A 568 4.62 11.90 -6.41
C ILE A 568 4.54 10.37 -6.49
N VAL A 569 4.61 9.66 -5.36
CA VAL A 569 4.52 8.20 -5.34
C VAL A 569 3.11 7.79 -5.76
N VAL A 570 2.10 8.47 -5.22
CA VAL A 570 0.70 8.23 -5.62
C VAL A 570 0.46 8.62 -7.09
N SER A 571 1.14 9.65 -7.61
CA SER A 571 1.09 10.03 -9.04
C SER A 571 1.56 8.90 -9.95
N VAL A 572 2.63 8.20 -9.57
CA VAL A 572 3.14 7.04 -10.31
C VAL A 572 2.12 5.90 -10.30
N SER A 573 1.62 5.53 -9.11
CA SER A 573 0.61 4.47 -8.97
C SER A 573 -0.69 4.82 -9.73
N ALA A 574 -1.20 6.04 -9.57
CA ALA A 574 -2.42 6.50 -10.24
C ALA A 574 -2.27 6.58 -11.76
N SER A 575 -1.10 7.00 -12.27
CA SER A 575 -0.83 6.98 -13.72
C SER A 575 -0.81 5.55 -14.26
N THR A 576 -0.24 4.61 -13.50
CA THR A 576 -0.19 3.19 -13.82
C THR A 576 -1.60 2.59 -13.85
N GLN A 577 -2.43 2.88 -12.83
CA GLN A 577 -3.83 2.46 -12.77
C GLN A 577 -4.66 3.02 -13.94
N ALA A 578 -4.52 4.32 -14.24
CA ALA A 578 -5.23 4.94 -15.35
C ALA A 578 -4.87 4.30 -16.70
N LEU A 579 -3.58 4.02 -16.95
CA LEU A 579 -3.14 3.35 -18.16
C LEU A 579 -3.60 1.89 -18.23
N ALA A 580 -3.60 1.17 -17.12
CA ALA A 580 -4.12 -0.20 -17.05
C ALA A 580 -5.63 -0.25 -17.37
N LEU A 581 -6.40 0.72 -16.88
CA LEU A 581 -7.82 0.87 -17.21
C LEU A 581 -8.02 1.17 -18.70
N ILE A 582 -7.22 2.09 -19.26
CA ILE A 582 -7.25 2.42 -20.69
C ILE A 582 -6.94 1.18 -21.54
N GLU A 583 -5.91 0.42 -21.18
CA GLU A 583 -5.49 -0.80 -21.87
C GLU A 583 -6.60 -1.86 -21.84
N LEU A 584 -7.09 -2.23 -20.64
CA LEU A 584 -8.12 -3.26 -20.51
C LEU A 584 -9.43 -2.87 -21.21
N TYR A 585 -9.81 -1.59 -21.15
CA TYR A 585 -11.05 -1.12 -21.76
C TYR A 585 -11.00 -1.15 -23.30
N ASN A 586 -9.88 -0.73 -23.88
CA ASN A 586 -9.70 -0.59 -25.32
C ASN A 586 -9.09 -1.83 -26.01
N ALA A 587 -8.62 -2.82 -25.24
CA ALA A 587 -8.03 -4.03 -25.78
C ALA A 587 -8.99 -4.74 -26.77
N PRO A 588 -8.49 -5.19 -27.94
CA PRO A 588 -9.29 -5.97 -28.86
C PRO A 588 -9.73 -7.29 -28.23
N THR A 589 -10.95 -7.72 -28.56
CA THR A 589 -11.54 -8.96 -28.04
C THR A 589 -10.58 -10.14 -28.25
N GLY A 590 -10.27 -10.85 -27.17
CA GLY A 590 -9.39 -12.03 -27.19
C GLY A 590 -7.91 -11.74 -26.93
N ARG A 591 -7.48 -10.47 -26.85
CA ARG A 591 -6.11 -10.10 -26.40
C ARG A 591 -5.86 -10.57 -24.98
N TYR A 592 -6.79 -10.31 -24.07
CA TYR A 592 -6.74 -10.77 -22.68
C TYR A 592 -7.79 -11.86 -22.44
N LYS A 593 -7.35 -13.00 -21.93
CA LYS A 593 -8.19 -14.11 -21.45
C LYS A 593 -8.37 -14.02 -19.94
N ASN A 594 -9.13 -14.92 -19.34
CA ASN A 594 -9.36 -14.97 -17.89
C ASN A 594 -8.10 -15.42 -17.13
N ASP A 595 -7.17 -14.49 -16.93
CA ASP A 595 -5.88 -14.68 -16.28
C ASP A 595 -5.39 -13.34 -15.71
N VAL A 596 -4.30 -13.38 -14.98
CA VAL A 596 -3.61 -12.20 -14.44
C VAL A 596 -2.45 -11.81 -15.37
N TYR A 597 -2.48 -10.56 -15.85
CA TYR A 597 -1.47 -9.98 -16.73
C TYR A 597 -0.71 -8.86 -16.03
N LEU A 598 0.51 -8.62 -16.48
CA LEU A 598 1.27 -7.43 -16.14
C LEU A 598 0.92 -6.30 -17.12
N LEU A 599 1.10 -5.05 -16.67
CA LEU A 599 1.02 -3.90 -17.55
C LEU A 599 2.06 -4.02 -18.69
N PRO A 600 1.72 -3.71 -19.95
CA PRO A 600 2.69 -3.68 -21.03
C PRO A 600 3.87 -2.76 -20.70
N LYS A 601 5.09 -3.25 -20.95
CA LYS A 601 6.32 -2.54 -20.53
C LYS A 601 6.46 -1.13 -21.10
N LYS A 602 5.97 -0.92 -22.32
CA LYS A 602 5.93 0.40 -22.96
C LYS A 602 5.09 1.40 -22.16
N MET A 603 4.02 0.94 -21.50
CA MET A 603 3.20 1.78 -20.63
C MET A 603 3.91 2.11 -19.32
N ASP A 604 4.64 1.17 -18.72
CA ASP A 604 5.50 1.42 -17.56
C ASP A 604 6.58 2.48 -17.88
N GLU A 605 7.26 2.36 -19.03
CA GLU A 605 8.23 3.35 -19.51
C GLU A 605 7.57 4.72 -19.79
N TYR A 606 6.31 4.70 -20.25
CA TYR A 606 5.54 5.93 -20.43
C TYR A 606 5.20 6.61 -19.11
N VAL A 607 4.81 5.85 -18.06
CA VAL A 607 4.62 6.40 -16.70
C VAL A 607 5.91 7.06 -16.23
N ALA A 608 7.07 6.40 -16.36
CA ALA A 608 8.35 7.00 -15.99
C ALA A 608 8.60 8.33 -16.75
N THR A 609 8.37 8.32 -18.06
CA THR A 609 8.55 9.49 -18.94
C THR A 609 7.70 10.69 -18.51
N LEU A 610 6.48 10.45 -18.03
CA LEU A 610 5.59 11.52 -17.55
C LEU A 610 6.11 12.24 -16.30
N HIS A 611 6.92 11.56 -15.47
CA HIS A 611 7.40 12.10 -14.19
C HIS A 611 8.80 12.72 -14.27
N LEU A 612 9.59 12.39 -15.29
CA LEU A 612 10.96 12.88 -15.46
C LEU A 612 11.13 14.41 -15.53
N PRO A 613 10.20 15.19 -16.11
CA PRO A 613 10.28 16.65 -16.10
C PRO A 613 10.34 17.27 -14.71
N LEU A 614 9.72 16.64 -13.70
CA LEU A 614 9.76 17.12 -12.31
C LEU A 614 11.18 17.19 -11.75
N PHE A 615 12.06 16.31 -12.24
CA PHE A 615 13.45 16.23 -11.82
C PHE A 615 14.42 16.95 -12.76
N ASN A 616 13.90 17.71 -13.74
CA ASN A 616 14.69 18.29 -14.84
C ASN A 616 15.55 17.25 -15.57
N ALA A 617 15.10 15.98 -15.59
CA ALA A 617 15.83 14.90 -16.23
C ALA A 617 15.70 15.00 -17.76
N ARG A 618 16.82 14.85 -18.47
CA ARG A 618 16.87 14.89 -19.94
C ARG A 618 17.28 13.52 -20.46
N LEU A 619 16.35 12.84 -21.11
CA LEU A 619 16.60 11.50 -21.67
C LEU A 619 17.46 11.61 -22.92
N THR A 620 18.33 10.62 -23.11
CA THR A 620 19.13 10.47 -24.33
C THR A 620 18.32 9.68 -25.35
N ASP A 621 18.22 10.21 -26.57
CA ASP A 621 17.60 9.49 -27.68
C ASP A 621 18.59 8.53 -28.34
N LEU A 622 18.10 7.33 -28.69
CA LEU A 622 18.89 6.37 -29.46
C LEU A 622 19.02 6.83 -30.93
N THR A 623 20.24 6.77 -31.46
CA THR A 623 20.49 6.85 -32.91
C THR A 623 19.95 5.60 -33.62
N ASP A 624 19.74 5.67 -34.94
CA ASP A 624 19.31 4.50 -35.73
C ASP A 624 20.28 3.32 -35.62
N GLU A 625 21.57 3.61 -35.61
CA GLU A 625 22.62 2.60 -35.48
C GLU A 625 22.57 1.91 -34.10
N GLN A 626 22.38 2.67 -33.01
CA GLN A 626 22.26 2.12 -31.67
C GLN A 626 21.00 1.27 -31.50
N ALA A 627 19.85 1.74 -31.99
CA ALA A 627 18.60 1.00 -31.94
C ALA A 627 18.72 -0.35 -32.68
N LYS A 628 19.30 -0.33 -33.89
CA LYS A 628 19.58 -1.54 -34.67
C LYS A 628 20.57 -2.48 -33.96
N TYR A 629 21.63 -1.93 -33.36
CA TYR A 629 22.62 -2.73 -32.63
C TYR A 629 22.03 -3.45 -31.42
N LEU A 630 21.16 -2.77 -30.67
CA LEU A 630 20.50 -3.32 -29.48
C LEU A 630 19.29 -4.21 -29.82
N GLY A 631 18.78 -4.14 -31.06
CA GLY A 631 17.57 -4.85 -31.46
C GLY A 631 16.30 -4.32 -30.78
N VAL A 632 16.22 -3.01 -30.54
CA VAL A 632 15.08 -2.35 -29.90
C VAL A 632 14.57 -1.19 -30.76
N ASN A 633 13.28 -0.83 -30.63
CA ASN A 633 12.73 0.38 -31.24
C ASN A 633 13.26 1.63 -30.47
N LYS A 634 13.47 2.75 -31.18
CA LYS A 634 13.85 4.04 -30.57
C LYS A 634 12.88 4.52 -29.49
N THR A 635 11.62 4.11 -29.58
CA THR A 635 10.54 4.47 -28.63
C THR A 635 10.26 3.36 -27.60
N GLY A 636 11.11 2.33 -27.56
CA GLY A 636 10.97 1.20 -26.65
C GLY A 636 9.96 0.12 -27.12
N PRO A 637 9.73 -0.93 -26.31
CA PRO A 637 10.29 -1.14 -24.98
C PRO A 637 11.81 -1.33 -25.01
N PHE A 638 12.53 -0.72 -24.07
CA PHE A 638 14.01 -0.68 -24.07
C PHE A 638 14.67 -1.90 -23.44
N LYS A 639 13.87 -2.75 -22.78
CA LYS A 639 14.33 -3.93 -22.05
C LYS A 639 13.35 -5.08 -22.24
N PRO A 640 13.81 -6.34 -22.29
CA PRO A 640 12.92 -7.50 -22.39
C PRO A 640 12.03 -7.66 -21.16
N SER A 641 10.99 -8.48 -21.23
CA SER A 641 10.03 -8.69 -20.14
C SER A 641 10.64 -9.32 -18.90
N ASN A 642 11.61 -10.21 -19.05
CA ASN A 642 12.33 -10.87 -17.95
C ASN A 642 13.35 -9.96 -17.22
N TYR A 643 13.53 -8.73 -17.70
CA TYR A 643 14.46 -7.78 -17.11
C TYR A 643 13.92 -7.27 -15.78
N ARG A 644 14.67 -7.52 -14.71
CA ARG A 644 14.34 -7.15 -13.33
C ARG A 644 14.74 -5.71 -13.00
N TYR A 645 14.34 -4.76 -13.85
CA TYR A 645 14.56 -3.31 -13.68
C TYR A 645 15.99 -2.83 -13.96
#